data_AF-A0A5D0P301-F1
#
_entry.id   AF-A0A5D0P301-F1
#
_cell.length_a   1.000
_cell.length_b   1.000
_cell.length_c   1.000
_cell.angle_alpha   90.00
_cell.angle_beta   90.00
_cell.angle_gamma   90.00
#
_symmetry.space_group_name_H-M   'P 1'
#
loop_
_entity.id
_entity.type
_entity.pdbx_description
1 polymer ?
#
loop_
_entity_poly.entity_id
_entity_poly.type
_entity_poly.pdbx_seq_one_letter_code
_entity_poly.pdbx_strand_id
1 'polypeptide(L)'
;MKRRLSGTRAPLRRSKRAKSEPIRYEPGSSLVATKKPKPKPNKSLIEADPKITKVLPKAGNWSKIKFVAGHQPLPAGAKVSLAPEPEMEGTPGSRWIKTLLVSGLQRTPSPFRNRMGDHTTAWQAVVDSVKAAVHEKPIKEAAAAILAMQAAAETSLKASDGSNRLLFTWMEQIDAESATDRLPRMQDAAQTVAEACDQATKAKNESDAAAALSKAIAHHLAFLNYLPFSTVPAASDRGSTGSGEGTHHAALLTYEIAAAEALKAKKKPVAALAEGATAAVWGMFAFDAVLREAQIDYALNPAAAMQVAKQHGQLVAINAKINQALKAVVNNAGKPAQQDVMEEALAELDAIIATEGVYRDVLLAAGHLKAKVTDVRERLSEPYQLDRAKQALKLQTSPATQGHLDKAKRVAGDVTKLGDGNQAASLAIDVLANLLHKHVRTMAATYPHSVAALKLGLPPSGKLGAKAAEQLAGMVEEGLRKHYPDYFADATEPSRLQPLLKQITAQLAAMPTIAVKPEITTWASAAQRADLVVTVKAKEKEKLKINGRAPAPPGVAGMGCHTTAWVMETQHVNYLVREARTDKEIIAKLQAAVTRDLNAKPIGLAHLLPIDQIRGRQLTSLFDQAAAVLKAESASQAATAYLSFRNLLPYATVDEGDRSGKRERKDGTLDETYDKAAIEQAGNRVKEELKNAGLDVIASLRDEDDLLRQQSAQWDFNPVLAAAVEATRTRLTDLADGLGNTQSAARNKLGDQGRSLVLNTRRDEHKKVWTEAKVFRDGK
;
A
#
# COMPACT_ATOMS: atom_id res chain seq x y z
N MET A 1 -5.72 -58.18 -5.15
CA MET A 1 -5.94 -57.78 -3.74
C MET A 1 -7.04 -56.73 -3.67
N LYS A 2 -8.24 -57.11 -3.18
CA LYS A 2 -9.45 -56.28 -3.09
C LYS A 2 -9.50 -55.56 -1.73
N ARG A 3 -9.77 -54.24 -1.70
CA ARG A 3 -10.05 -53.48 -0.46
C ARG A 3 -11.54 -53.56 -0.11
N ARG A 4 -11.86 -53.93 1.13
CA ARG A 4 -13.21 -53.93 1.72
C ARG A 4 -13.50 -52.60 2.42
N LEU A 5 -14.69 -52.06 2.16
CA LEU A 5 -15.41 -51.11 3.00
C LEU A 5 -16.46 -51.92 3.80
N SER A 6 -16.66 -51.59 5.08
CA SER A 6 -17.87 -52.01 5.81
C SER A 6 -18.26 -50.93 6.81
N GLY A 7 -19.35 -50.23 6.49
CA GLY A 7 -20.16 -49.49 7.45
C GLY A 7 -21.31 -50.38 7.93
N THR A 8 -21.70 -50.20 9.18
CA THR A 8 -22.91 -50.81 9.75
C THR A 8 -23.63 -49.77 10.61
N ARG A 9 -24.85 -49.43 10.21
CA ARG A 9 -25.89 -48.83 11.05
C ARG A 9 -27.12 -49.73 10.98
N ALA A 10 -27.70 -50.01 12.13
CA ALA A 10 -28.99 -50.67 12.30
C ALA A 10 -29.93 -49.78 13.16
N PRO A 11 -31.26 -49.97 13.07
CA PRO A 11 -32.24 -48.88 13.15
C PRO A 11 -33.13 -48.93 14.40
N LEU A 12 -33.79 -47.80 14.72
CA LEU A 12 -34.82 -47.73 15.75
C LEU A 12 -36.22 -47.58 15.16
N ARG A 13 -37.10 -48.40 15.72
CA ARG A 13 -38.50 -48.67 15.40
C ARG A 13 -39.40 -47.42 15.53
N ARG A 14 -40.38 -47.32 14.62
CA ARG A 14 -41.59 -46.51 14.75
C ARG A 14 -42.56 -47.16 15.75
N SER A 15 -43.20 -46.35 16.59
CA SER A 15 -44.53 -46.67 17.12
C SER A 15 -45.49 -45.51 16.85
N LYS A 16 -46.71 -45.88 16.50
CA LYS A 16 -47.79 -45.06 15.97
C LYS A 16 -48.47 -44.29 17.11
N ARG A 17 -48.92 -43.06 16.85
CA ARG A 17 -49.94 -42.39 17.69
C ARG A 17 -51.12 -41.96 16.82
N ALA A 18 -52.30 -42.16 17.41
CA ALA A 18 -53.61 -42.08 16.81
C ALA A 18 -54.06 -40.64 16.52
N LYS A 19 -55.05 -40.56 15.63
CA LYS A 19 -55.77 -39.38 15.16
C LYS A 19 -56.62 -38.74 16.28
N SER A 20 -56.70 -37.42 16.28
CA SER A 20 -57.89 -36.69 16.75
C SER A 20 -58.16 -35.51 15.81
N GLU A 21 -59.43 -35.41 15.40
CA GLU A 21 -60.02 -34.45 14.46
C GLU A 21 -60.30 -33.08 15.10
N PRO A 22 -60.62 -32.04 14.30
CA PRO A 22 -60.40 -30.64 14.63
C PRO A 22 -61.63 -29.94 15.22
N ILE A 23 -61.39 -28.98 16.11
CA ILE A 23 -62.41 -27.99 16.51
C ILE A 23 -62.24 -26.77 15.60
N ARG A 24 -63.29 -26.46 14.83
CA ARG A 24 -63.47 -25.24 14.05
C ARG A 24 -63.76 -24.06 14.98
N TYR A 25 -63.20 -22.90 14.69
CA TYR A 25 -63.74 -21.61 15.09
C TYR A 25 -63.77 -20.68 13.87
N GLU A 26 -64.95 -20.11 13.61
CA GLU A 26 -65.22 -19.12 12.56
C GLU A 26 -64.77 -17.71 12.96
N PRO A 27 -64.52 -16.81 11.99
CA PRO A 27 -63.84 -15.55 12.21
C PRO A 27 -64.84 -14.39 12.43
N GLY A 28 -64.50 -13.48 13.35
CA GLY A 28 -65.30 -12.31 13.61
C GLY A 28 -64.47 -11.07 13.97
N SER A 29 -64.65 -10.04 13.16
CA SER A 29 -64.51 -8.61 13.45
C SER A 29 -63.16 -7.91 13.25
N SER A 30 -63.20 -7.06 12.22
CA SER A 30 -62.38 -5.89 11.89
C SER A 30 -62.26 -4.89 13.03
N LEU A 31 -61.13 -4.17 13.13
CA LEU A 31 -61.08 -2.76 13.57
C LEU A 31 -59.74 -2.10 13.16
N VAL A 32 -59.89 -1.05 12.33
CA VAL A 32 -59.31 0.30 12.40
C VAL A 32 -57.77 0.49 12.36
N ALA A 33 -57.34 1.13 11.27
CA ALA A 33 -56.00 1.67 11.07
C ALA A 33 -55.74 2.91 11.95
N THR A 34 -54.77 2.80 12.85
CA THR A 34 -54.17 3.95 13.54
C THR A 34 -52.95 4.45 12.78
N LYS A 35 -52.88 5.78 12.59
CA LYS A 35 -51.76 6.49 11.95
C LYS A 35 -50.45 6.17 12.71
N LYS A 36 -49.49 5.52 12.04
CA LYS A 36 -48.11 5.39 12.54
C LYS A 36 -47.48 6.78 12.68
N PRO A 37 -46.82 7.11 13.79
CA PRO A 37 -46.02 8.33 13.89
C PRO A 37 -44.84 8.24 12.91
N LYS A 38 -44.56 9.36 12.22
CA LYS A 38 -43.33 9.50 11.42
C LYS A 38 -42.13 9.27 12.36
N PRO A 39 -41.11 8.48 11.97
CA PRO A 39 -39.88 8.37 12.74
C PRO A 39 -39.27 9.76 12.88
N LYS A 40 -39.02 10.20 14.12
CA LYS A 40 -38.24 11.41 14.37
C LYS A 40 -36.84 11.20 13.79
N PRO A 41 -36.21 12.22 13.18
CA PRO A 41 -34.80 12.14 12.84
C PRO A 41 -34.02 11.80 14.11
N ASN A 42 -33.15 10.80 14.06
CA ASN A 42 -32.23 10.47 15.13
C ASN A 42 -31.51 11.76 15.54
N LYS A 43 -31.80 12.27 16.75
CA LYS A 43 -30.98 13.31 17.35
C LYS A 43 -29.56 12.76 17.43
N SER A 44 -28.62 13.51 16.87
CA SER A 44 -27.23 13.09 16.66
C SER A 44 -26.55 12.67 17.96
N LEU A 45 -25.70 11.66 17.83
CA LEU A 45 -25.20 10.80 18.91
C LEU A 45 -24.13 11.37 19.84
N ILE A 46 -23.64 12.60 19.69
CA ILE A 46 -22.37 13.02 20.33
C ILE A 46 -22.27 14.52 20.60
N GLU A 47 -21.98 14.89 21.86
CA GLU A 47 -21.31 16.13 22.23
C GLU A 47 -19.87 15.82 22.68
N ALA A 48 -18.86 16.40 22.02
CA ALA A 48 -17.50 16.33 22.54
C ALA A 48 -17.42 17.11 23.86
N ASP A 49 -16.85 16.51 24.91
CA ASP A 49 -16.72 17.18 26.19
C ASP A 49 -15.81 18.42 26.03
N PRO A 50 -16.30 19.64 26.33
CA PRO A 50 -15.49 20.85 26.25
C PRO A 50 -14.32 20.87 27.25
N LYS A 51 -14.24 19.89 28.17
CA LYS A 51 -13.25 19.79 29.24
C LYS A 51 -12.32 18.57 29.15
N ILE A 52 -12.02 18.05 27.95
CA ILE A 52 -10.93 17.06 27.80
C ILE A 52 -9.67 17.66 28.44
N THR A 53 -9.19 17.05 29.52
CA THR A 53 -7.99 17.51 30.22
C THR A 53 -6.83 16.62 29.81
N LYS A 54 -5.71 17.22 29.37
CA LYS A 54 -4.53 16.45 28.99
C LYS A 54 -3.97 15.71 30.20
N VAL A 55 -3.81 14.39 30.08
CA VAL A 55 -3.22 13.52 31.11
C VAL A 55 -2.06 12.75 30.48
N LEU A 56 -0.91 12.73 31.16
CA LEU A 56 0.23 11.92 30.73
C LEU A 56 -0.02 10.44 31.03
N PRO A 57 0.46 9.51 30.18
CA PRO A 57 0.38 8.10 30.50
C PRO A 57 1.15 7.80 31.79
N LYS A 58 0.59 6.93 32.63
CA LYS A 58 1.33 6.27 33.72
C LYS A 58 2.63 5.65 33.21
N ALA A 59 3.69 5.74 34.01
CA ALA A 59 4.95 5.07 33.67
C ALA A 59 4.72 3.56 33.51
N GLY A 60 5.13 3.01 32.37
CA GLY A 60 5.12 1.57 32.15
C GLY A 60 6.33 0.86 32.81
N ASN A 61 6.40 -0.46 32.65
CA ASN A 61 7.49 -1.31 33.10
C ASN A 61 8.84 -0.84 32.54
N TRP A 62 8.83 -0.26 31.33
CA TRP A 62 10.02 0.32 30.69
C TRP A 62 10.19 1.81 30.98
N SER A 63 10.00 2.23 32.24
CA SER A 63 10.09 3.63 32.69
C SER A 63 11.34 4.36 32.16
N LYS A 64 12.45 3.63 31.97
CA LYS A 64 13.65 4.05 31.22
C LYS A 64 14.02 3.00 30.17
N ILE A 65 14.09 3.39 28.90
CA ILE A 65 14.58 2.52 27.82
C ILE A 65 16.10 2.63 27.75
N LYS A 66 16.80 1.52 27.98
CA LYS A 66 18.24 1.38 27.75
C LYS A 66 18.46 0.35 26.66
N PHE A 67 19.28 0.70 25.67
CA PHE A 67 19.72 -0.26 24.67
C PHE A 67 20.92 -1.00 25.25
N VAL A 68 20.79 -2.31 25.35
CA VAL A 68 21.85 -3.19 25.84
C VAL A 68 22.77 -3.51 24.66
N ALA A 69 24.07 -3.52 24.89
CA ALA A 69 25.04 -3.91 23.87
C ALA A 69 24.89 -5.40 23.53
N GLY A 70 25.02 -5.74 22.24
CA GLY A 70 24.98 -7.11 21.74
C GLY A 70 23.72 -7.47 20.94
N HIS A 71 23.88 -8.43 20.03
CA HIS A 71 22.79 -8.91 19.17
C HIS A 71 21.75 -9.72 19.95
N GLN A 72 20.49 -9.52 19.59
CA GLN A 72 19.38 -10.27 20.17
C GLN A 72 19.11 -11.53 19.34
N PRO A 73 18.76 -12.67 19.95
CA PRO A 73 18.33 -13.85 19.20
C PRO A 73 16.96 -13.57 18.57
N LEU A 74 16.96 -13.10 17.32
CA LEU A 74 15.74 -12.77 16.61
C LEU A 74 15.13 -14.00 15.90
N PRO A 75 13.79 -14.16 15.90
CA PRO A 75 13.14 -15.22 15.12
C PRO A 75 13.41 -15.02 13.62
N ALA A 76 13.32 -16.08 12.82
CA ALA A 76 13.64 -16.03 11.39
C ALA A 76 12.87 -14.92 10.63
N GLY A 77 11.59 -14.73 10.95
CA GLY A 77 10.74 -13.69 10.38
C GLY A 77 11.04 -12.25 10.84
N ALA A 78 12.05 -12.05 11.68
CA ALA A 78 12.52 -10.73 12.13
C ALA A 78 13.89 -10.35 11.53
N LYS A 79 14.48 -11.21 10.68
CA LYS A 79 15.75 -10.93 10.01
C LYS A 79 15.55 -10.00 8.83
N VAL A 80 16.31 -8.91 8.80
CA VAL A 80 16.29 -7.93 7.71
C VAL A 80 16.86 -8.57 6.44
N SER A 81 16.07 -8.60 5.37
CA SER A 81 16.48 -9.13 4.05
C SER A 81 16.62 -8.05 2.98
N LEU A 82 16.26 -6.80 3.32
CA LEU A 82 16.38 -5.64 2.45
C LEU A 82 17.85 -5.37 2.13
N ALA A 83 18.16 -5.11 0.85
CA ALA A 83 19.50 -4.78 0.38
C ALA A 83 19.46 -3.52 -0.49
N PRO A 84 19.52 -2.32 0.11
CA PRO A 84 19.67 -1.06 -0.60
C PRO A 84 20.97 -1.03 -1.41
N GLU A 85 21.00 -0.42 -2.59
CA GLU A 85 22.21 -0.35 -3.42
C GLU A 85 22.53 1.12 -3.73
N PRO A 86 23.64 1.66 -3.20
CA PRO A 86 24.05 3.02 -3.55
C PRO A 86 24.63 3.03 -4.96
N GLU A 87 24.05 3.82 -5.86
CA GLU A 87 24.61 4.11 -7.17
C GLU A 87 25.56 5.30 -7.05
N MET A 88 26.82 5.07 -7.44
CA MET A 88 27.89 6.05 -7.30
C MET A 88 28.14 6.79 -8.62
N GLU A 89 28.32 8.11 -8.54
CA GLU A 89 28.73 8.97 -9.66
C GLU A 89 30.02 9.72 -9.33
N GLY A 90 30.75 10.15 -10.35
CA GLY A 90 32.07 10.79 -10.22
C GLY A 90 33.24 9.83 -10.44
N THR A 91 34.46 10.34 -10.26
CA THR A 91 35.70 9.59 -10.43
C THR A 91 36.10 8.84 -9.16
N PRO A 92 36.79 7.68 -9.24
CA PRO A 92 37.26 6.95 -8.08
C PRO A 92 38.00 7.84 -7.07
N GLY A 93 37.60 7.79 -5.80
CA GLY A 93 38.14 8.65 -4.72
C GLY A 93 37.37 9.95 -4.48
N SER A 94 36.59 10.42 -5.46
CA SER A 94 35.69 11.57 -5.36
C SER A 94 34.25 11.20 -5.74
N ARG A 95 33.88 9.91 -5.61
CA ARG A 95 32.53 9.46 -5.93
C ARG A 95 31.54 9.86 -4.83
N TRP A 96 30.33 10.21 -5.24
CA TRP A 96 29.19 10.46 -4.37
C TRP A 96 28.02 9.58 -4.75
N ILE A 97 27.08 9.39 -3.82
CA ILE A 97 25.86 8.65 -4.06
C ILE A 97 24.93 9.51 -4.91
N LYS A 98 24.77 9.13 -6.18
CA LYS A 98 23.81 9.75 -7.09
C LYS A 98 22.38 9.39 -6.69
N THR A 99 22.14 8.10 -6.48
CA THR A 99 20.85 7.61 -6.03
C THR A 99 21.05 6.40 -5.13
N LEU A 100 20.04 6.13 -4.30
CA LEU A 100 19.99 4.93 -3.49
C LEU A 100 18.79 4.10 -3.96
N LEU A 101 19.11 2.94 -4.49
CA LEU A 101 18.16 2.00 -5.03
C LEU A 101 17.63 1.11 -3.90
N VAL A 102 16.32 1.13 -3.65
CA VAL A 102 15.68 0.31 -2.58
C VAL A 102 14.53 -0.49 -3.18
N SER A 103 14.54 -1.80 -2.96
CA SER A 103 13.48 -2.70 -3.44
C SER A 103 12.11 -2.33 -2.88
N GLY A 104 11.10 -2.24 -3.77
CA GLY A 104 9.70 -2.26 -3.35
C GLY A 104 9.16 -3.66 -2.99
N LEU A 105 9.86 -4.74 -3.39
CA LEU A 105 9.43 -6.13 -3.20
C LEU A 105 9.94 -6.73 -1.89
N GLN A 106 11.20 -6.44 -1.54
CA GLN A 106 11.75 -6.80 -0.24
C GLN A 106 11.34 -5.73 0.75
N ARG A 107 10.74 -6.14 1.86
CA ARG A 107 10.31 -5.23 2.92
C ARG A 107 11.16 -5.47 4.16
N THR A 108 11.22 -4.46 5.00
CA THR A 108 11.66 -4.66 6.37
C THR A 108 10.74 -5.69 7.05
N PRO A 109 11.24 -6.44 8.03
CA PRO A 109 10.41 -7.45 8.68
C PRO A 109 9.25 -6.79 9.40
N SER A 110 8.09 -7.43 9.38
CA SER A 110 6.89 -6.87 10.00
C SER A 110 7.00 -6.87 11.52
N PRO A 111 6.53 -5.81 12.21
CA PRO A 111 6.29 -5.89 13.65
C PRO A 111 5.22 -6.93 13.99
N PHE A 112 4.35 -7.30 13.05
CA PHE A 112 3.25 -8.26 13.22
C PHE A 112 3.58 -9.65 12.65
N ARG A 113 4.84 -10.06 12.78
CA ARG A 113 5.35 -11.38 12.35
C ARG A 113 5.20 -11.60 10.83
N ASN A 114 4.21 -12.38 10.39
CA ASN A 114 4.10 -12.86 9.00
C ASN A 114 3.15 -12.01 8.13
N ARG A 115 2.58 -10.92 8.65
CA ARG A 115 1.66 -10.05 7.91
C ARG A 115 2.15 -8.61 8.00
N MET A 116 2.15 -7.87 6.88
CA MET A 116 2.41 -6.43 6.94
C MET A 116 1.18 -5.67 7.44
N GLY A 117 1.44 -4.73 8.34
CA GLY A 117 0.48 -3.72 8.77
C GLY A 117 0.38 -2.56 7.79
N ASP A 118 -0.48 -1.60 8.13
CA ASP A 118 -0.58 -0.31 7.46
C ASP A 118 0.50 0.63 8.01
N HIS A 119 1.21 1.34 7.12
CA HIS A 119 2.15 2.38 7.54
C HIS A 119 1.38 3.69 7.72
N THR A 120 1.63 4.40 8.81
CA THR A 120 0.94 5.68 9.11
C THR A 120 1.43 6.82 8.23
N THR A 121 2.73 6.82 7.92
CA THR A 121 3.32 7.54 6.79
C THR A 121 3.70 6.52 5.73
N ALA A 122 3.41 6.81 4.46
CA ALA A 122 3.77 5.98 3.32
C ALA A 122 5.21 5.46 3.41
N TRP A 123 5.40 4.17 3.09
CA TRP A 123 6.71 3.54 3.23
C TRP A 123 7.75 4.19 2.31
N GLN A 124 7.33 4.55 1.10
CA GLN A 124 8.16 5.25 0.13
C GLN A 124 8.66 6.60 0.68
N ALA A 125 7.84 7.37 1.38
CA ALA A 125 8.28 8.63 1.99
C ALA A 125 9.35 8.41 3.07
N VAL A 126 9.26 7.30 3.83
CA VAL A 126 10.29 6.91 4.80
C VAL A 126 11.58 6.52 4.09
N VAL A 127 11.51 5.68 3.06
CA VAL A 127 12.66 5.30 2.22
C VAL A 127 13.32 6.53 1.60
N ASP A 128 12.52 7.43 1.06
CA ASP A 128 12.99 8.62 0.39
C ASP A 128 13.62 9.63 1.34
N SER A 129 13.19 9.68 2.61
CA SER A 129 13.91 10.47 3.63
C SER A 129 15.34 9.96 3.87
N VAL A 130 15.57 8.67 3.69
CA VAL A 130 16.92 8.10 3.72
C VAL A 130 17.68 8.41 2.44
N LYS A 131 17.02 8.32 1.26
CA LYS A 131 17.63 8.76 -0.01
C LYS A 131 18.08 10.23 0.07
N ALA A 132 17.22 11.10 0.59
CA ALA A 132 17.52 12.51 0.82
C ALA A 132 18.76 12.71 1.70
N ALA A 133 18.89 11.90 2.76
CA ALA A 133 19.98 12.03 3.71
C ALA A 133 21.35 11.58 3.15
N VAL A 134 21.37 10.68 2.16
CA VAL A 134 22.61 10.12 1.58
C VAL A 134 22.95 10.67 0.20
N HIS A 135 22.02 11.34 -0.47
CA HIS A 135 22.22 11.89 -1.81
C HIS A 135 23.35 12.93 -1.84
N GLU A 136 24.14 12.90 -2.93
CA GLU A 136 25.31 13.74 -3.16
C GLU A 136 26.38 13.68 -2.06
N LYS A 137 26.42 12.56 -1.31
CA LYS A 137 27.43 12.33 -0.27
C LYS A 137 28.39 11.21 -0.66
N PRO A 138 29.69 11.33 -0.36
CA PRO A 138 30.58 10.18 -0.30
C PRO A 138 30.09 9.15 0.72
N ILE A 139 30.43 7.86 0.52
CA ILE A 139 29.95 6.75 1.38
C ILE A 139 30.20 7.01 2.87
N LYS A 140 31.35 7.59 3.24
CA LYS A 140 31.68 7.90 4.64
C LYS A 140 30.74 8.95 5.25
N GLU A 141 30.45 10.00 4.49
CA GLU A 141 29.52 11.05 4.93
C GLU A 141 28.08 10.55 4.96
N ALA A 142 27.70 9.70 4.00
CA ALA A 142 26.42 9.03 4.00
C ALA A 142 26.26 8.13 5.24
N ALA A 143 27.28 7.34 5.60
CA ALA A 143 27.27 6.52 6.81
C ALA A 143 27.12 7.38 8.09
N ALA A 144 27.79 8.53 8.16
CA ALA A 144 27.63 9.48 9.25
C ALA A 144 26.21 10.08 9.30
N ALA A 145 25.60 10.38 8.15
CA ALA A 145 24.23 10.87 8.07
C ALA A 145 23.22 9.82 8.57
N ILE A 146 23.36 8.55 8.17
CA ILE A 146 22.54 7.43 8.68
C ILE A 146 22.70 7.28 10.19
N LEU A 147 23.93 7.36 10.70
CA LEU A 147 24.19 7.26 12.13
C LEU A 147 23.53 8.41 12.90
N ALA A 148 23.54 9.63 12.35
CA ALA A 148 22.86 10.78 12.96
C ALA A 148 21.33 10.62 12.96
N MET A 149 20.74 10.12 11.88
CA MET A 149 19.31 9.81 11.83
C MET A 149 18.93 8.74 12.87
N GLN A 150 19.74 7.68 12.97
CA GLN A 150 19.57 6.62 13.97
C GLN A 150 19.65 7.18 15.39
N ALA A 151 20.68 7.98 15.69
CA ALA A 151 20.86 8.61 17.00
C ALA A 151 19.68 9.52 17.37
N ALA A 152 19.14 10.29 16.42
CA ALA A 152 17.96 11.12 16.65
C ALA A 152 16.72 10.27 16.96
N ALA A 153 16.51 9.17 16.24
CA ALA A 153 15.40 8.25 16.49
C ALA A 153 15.53 7.58 17.86
N GLU A 154 16.71 7.10 18.23
CA GLU A 154 16.99 6.55 19.56
C GLU A 154 16.80 7.57 20.68
N THR A 155 17.29 8.80 20.48
CA THR A 155 17.15 9.88 21.48
C THR A 155 15.68 10.15 21.76
N SER A 156 14.85 10.26 20.72
CA SER A 156 13.40 10.46 20.90
C SER A 156 12.67 9.31 21.59
N LEU A 157 13.26 8.11 21.63
CA LEU A 157 12.73 6.93 22.33
C LEU A 157 13.27 6.83 23.78
N LYS A 158 14.50 7.27 24.03
CA LYS A 158 15.16 7.20 25.34
C LYS A 158 14.83 8.40 26.24
N ALA A 159 14.67 9.59 25.67
CA ALA A 159 14.34 10.81 26.41
C ALA A 159 12.95 10.70 27.04
N SER A 160 12.81 11.08 28.31
CA SER A 160 11.55 10.97 29.05
C SER A 160 10.40 11.78 28.46
N ASP A 161 10.73 12.89 27.80
CA ASP A 161 9.83 13.81 27.10
C ASP A 161 9.87 13.61 25.56
N GLY A 162 10.57 12.58 25.09
CA GLY A 162 10.66 12.27 23.66
C GLY A 162 9.33 11.79 23.08
N SER A 163 9.01 12.20 21.86
CA SER A 163 7.77 11.81 21.17
C SER A 163 7.61 10.29 21.05
N ASN A 164 8.65 9.59 20.58
CA ASN A 164 8.60 8.13 20.47
C ASN A 164 8.55 7.45 21.84
N ARG A 165 9.11 8.06 22.90
CA ARG A 165 8.97 7.55 24.27
C ARG A 165 7.53 7.63 24.76
N LEU A 166 6.86 8.76 24.54
CA LEU A 166 5.45 8.97 24.87
C LEU A 166 4.58 7.92 24.17
N LEU A 167 4.74 7.79 22.85
CA LEU A 167 4.03 6.79 22.05
C LEU A 167 4.29 5.35 22.49
N PHE A 168 5.54 5.02 22.84
CA PHE A 168 5.88 3.70 23.36
C PHE A 168 5.20 3.42 24.71
N THR A 169 5.09 4.45 25.57
CA THR A 169 4.40 4.32 26.87
C THR A 169 2.91 4.07 26.68
N TRP A 170 2.26 4.77 25.74
CA TRP A 170 0.87 4.50 25.38
C TRP A 170 0.69 3.08 24.85
N MET A 171 1.56 2.65 23.93
CA MET A 171 1.55 1.29 23.40
C MET A 171 1.72 0.24 24.50
N GLU A 172 2.62 0.45 25.45
CA GLU A 172 2.84 -0.47 26.57
C GLU A 172 1.59 -0.64 27.45
N GLN A 173 0.84 0.44 27.67
CA GLN A 173 -0.37 0.38 28.46
C GLN A 173 -1.51 -0.38 27.79
N ILE A 174 -1.70 -0.18 26.47
CA ILE A 174 -2.81 -0.80 25.74
C ILE A 174 -2.43 -2.19 25.20
N ASP A 175 -1.18 -2.40 24.80
CA ASP A 175 -0.66 -3.62 24.18
C ASP A 175 0.81 -3.88 24.59
N ALA A 176 0.97 -4.31 25.84
CA ALA A 176 2.27 -4.65 26.42
C ALA A 176 3.02 -5.75 25.65
N GLU A 177 2.31 -6.69 25.02
CA GLU A 177 2.93 -7.77 24.22
C GLU A 177 3.59 -7.18 22.98
N SER A 178 2.89 -6.33 22.22
CA SER A 178 3.46 -5.63 21.06
C SER A 178 4.65 -4.74 21.42
N ALA A 179 4.57 -4.03 22.54
CA ALA A 179 5.69 -3.22 23.04
C ALA A 179 6.92 -4.10 23.37
N THR A 180 6.70 -5.23 24.04
CA THR A 180 7.75 -6.20 24.43
C THR A 180 8.40 -6.86 23.22
N ASP A 181 7.62 -7.21 22.19
CA ASP A 181 8.12 -7.86 20.97
C ASP A 181 8.97 -6.90 20.09
N ARG A 182 8.71 -5.58 20.15
CA ARG A 182 9.39 -4.57 19.32
C ARG A 182 10.75 -4.16 19.85
N LEU A 183 10.92 -4.06 21.17
CA LEU A 183 12.13 -3.49 21.77
C LEU A 183 13.41 -4.29 21.43
N PRO A 184 13.46 -5.64 21.54
CA PRO A 184 14.64 -6.41 21.16
C PRO A 184 15.02 -6.25 19.68
N ARG A 185 14.01 -6.10 18.80
CA ARG A 185 14.24 -5.89 17.36
C ARG A 185 14.81 -4.51 17.09
N MET A 186 14.34 -3.48 17.80
CA MET A 186 14.89 -2.12 17.72
C MET A 186 16.34 -2.09 18.23
N GLN A 187 16.65 -2.79 19.33
CA GLN A 187 18.01 -2.88 19.87
C GLN A 187 18.97 -3.54 18.88
N ASP A 188 18.59 -4.69 18.31
CA ASP A 188 19.41 -5.39 17.32
C ASP A 188 19.63 -4.56 16.05
N ALA A 189 18.58 -3.89 15.57
CA ALA A 189 18.68 -2.99 14.43
C ALA A 189 19.62 -1.81 14.71
N ALA A 190 19.47 -1.15 15.86
CA ALA A 190 20.33 -0.03 16.27
C ALA A 190 21.81 -0.42 16.38
N GLN A 191 22.10 -1.56 17.02
CA GLN A 191 23.45 -2.09 17.13
C GLN A 191 24.05 -2.37 15.74
N THR A 192 23.27 -3.02 14.87
CA THR A 192 23.73 -3.34 13.50
C THR A 192 23.98 -2.08 12.67
N VAL A 193 23.17 -1.03 12.83
CA VAL A 193 23.42 0.27 12.18
C VAL A 193 24.76 0.84 12.61
N ALA A 194 25.04 0.88 13.92
CA ALA A 194 26.29 1.42 14.44
C ALA A 194 27.51 0.66 13.90
N GLU A 195 27.48 -0.67 13.96
CA GLU A 195 28.57 -1.53 13.45
C GLU A 195 28.76 -1.39 11.94
N ALA A 196 27.67 -1.39 11.17
CA ALA A 196 27.74 -1.29 9.72
C ALA A 196 28.20 0.10 9.25
N CYS A 197 27.81 1.18 9.92
CA CYS A 197 28.35 2.52 9.65
C CYS A 197 29.85 2.62 9.98
N ASP A 198 30.30 2.00 11.09
CA ASP A 198 31.71 1.94 11.45
C ASP A 198 32.53 1.16 10.39
N GLN A 199 32.01 0.01 9.95
CA GLN A 199 32.58 -0.78 8.86
C GLN A 199 32.65 0.02 7.55
N ALA A 200 31.58 0.71 7.17
CA ALA A 200 31.55 1.55 5.97
C ALA A 200 32.61 2.65 6.01
N THR A 201 32.84 3.23 7.19
CA THR A 201 33.82 4.31 7.38
C THR A 201 35.27 3.81 7.33
N LYS A 202 35.52 2.60 7.83
CA LYS A 202 36.86 1.98 7.93
C LYS A 202 37.22 1.10 6.73
N ALA A 203 36.29 0.81 5.84
CA ALA A 203 36.51 -0.03 4.67
C ALA A 203 37.65 0.50 3.79
N LYS A 204 38.50 -0.42 3.31
CA LYS A 204 39.67 -0.09 2.49
C LYS A 204 39.35 0.06 1.00
N ASN A 205 38.22 -0.47 0.56
CA ASN A 205 37.74 -0.37 -0.82
C ASN A 205 36.27 0.07 -0.86
N GLU A 206 35.87 0.65 -1.99
CA GLU A 206 34.53 1.22 -2.19
C GLU A 206 33.42 0.16 -2.14
N SER A 207 33.67 -1.04 -2.65
CA SER A 207 32.69 -2.14 -2.68
C SER A 207 32.29 -2.58 -1.27
N ASP A 208 33.27 -2.80 -0.38
CA ASP A 208 33.02 -3.17 1.01
C ASP A 208 32.34 -2.01 1.77
N ALA A 209 32.74 -0.77 1.47
CA ALA A 209 32.13 0.42 2.06
C ALA A 209 30.64 0.53 1.67
N ALA A 210 30.33 0.32 0.39
CA ALA A 210 28.98 0.33 -0.16
C ALA A 210 28.11 -0.80 0.41
N ALA A 211 28.66 -2.02 0.52
CA ALA A 211 27.97 -3.15 1.13
C ALA A 211 27.66 -2.92 2.62
N ALA A 212 28.60 -2.33 3.36
CA ALA A 212 28.38 -1.98 4.76
C ALA A 212 27.34 -0.85 4.91
N LEU A 213 27.40 0.19 4.08
CA LEU A 213 26.38 1.26 4.06
C LEU A 213 24.99 0.71 3.72
N SER A 214 24.89 -0.19 2.73
CA SER A 214 23.66 -0.91 2.37
C SER A 214 23.04 -1.59 3.59
N LYS A 215 23.85 -2.36 4.34
CA LYS A 215 23.42 -3.03 5.56
C LYS A 215 22.95 -2.03 6.64
N ALA A 216 23.68 -0.93 6.83
CA ALA A 216 23.30 0.10 7.78
C ALA A 216 21.93 0.71 7.43
N ILE A 217 21.70 1.07 6.17
CA ILE A 217 20.43 1.62 5.71
C ILE A 217 19.29 0.62 5.90
N ALA A 218 19.50 -0.66 5.55
CA ALA A 218 18.50 -1.70 5.69
C ALA A 218 18.02 -1.84 7.15
N HIS A 219 18.96 -1.84 8.10
CA HIS A 219 18.64 -1.93 9.53
C HIS A 219 18.07 -0.63 10.11
N HIS A 220 18.48 0.53 9.60
CA HIS A 220 17.87 1.81 9.99
C HIS A 220 16.40 1.86 9.56
N LEU A 221 16.09 1.47 8.32
CA LEU A 221 14.71 1.35 7.83
C LEU A 221 13.90 0.35 8.67
N ALA A 222 14.50 -0.78 9.08
CA ALA A 222 13.84 -1.73 9.97
C ALA A 222 13.55 -1.12 11.35
N PHE A 223 14.50 -0.37 11.92
CA PHE A 223 14.31 0.37 13.16
C PHE A 223 13.12 1.33 13.07
N LEU A 224 13.05 2.14 12.01
CA LEU A 224 11.94 3.07 11.77
C LEU A 224 10.59 2.36 11.64
N ASN A 225 10.57 1.16 11.06
CA ASN A 225 9.36 0.32 10.95
C ASN A 225 8.87 -0.20 12.32
N TYR A 226 9.80 -0.45 13.25
CA TYR A 226 9.48 -0.94 14.59
C TYR A 226 9.07 0.15 15.58
N LEU A 227 9.37 1.43 15.30
CA LEU A 227 8.94 2.55 16.12
C LEU A 227 7.42 2.49 16.39
N PRO A 228 6.98 2.89 17.60
CA PRO A 228 5.58 2.80 18.00
C PRO A 228 4.68 3.54 17.00
N PHE A 229 3.60 2.89 16.60
CA PHE A 229 2.60 3.38 15.63
C PHE A 229 3.12 3.78 14.24
N SER A 230 4.38 3.49 13.90
CA SER A 230 4.88 3.71 12.53
C SER A 230 4.23 2.73 11.55
N THR A 231 4.01 1.51 12.03
CA THR A 231 3.25 0.46 11.35
C THR A 231 2.25 -0.12 12.33
N VAL A 232 0.98 -0.14 11.92
CA VAL A 232 -0.19 -0.48 12.73
C VAL A 232 -0.91 -1.69 12.13
N PRO A 233 -1.68 -2.47 12.91
CA PRO A 233 -2.39 -3.63 12.36
C PRO A 233 -3.28 -3.22 11.18
N ALA A 234 -3.23 -3.99 10.09
CA ALA A 234 -4.03 -3.70 8.91
C ALA A 234 -5.53 -3.83 9.22
N ALA A 235 -6.35 -2.97 8.61
CA ALA A 235 -7.81 -3.02 8.81
C ALA A 235 -8.44 -4.35 8.35
N SER A 236 -7.81 -5.01 7.38
CA SER A 236 -8.28 -6.24 6.76
C SER A 236 -7.31 -7.40 6.99
N ASP A 237 -7.86 -8.62 7.04
CA ASP A 237 -7.06 -9.84 7.07
C ASP A 237 -6.17 -10.04 5.83
N ARG A 238 -6.47 -9.33 4.73
CA ARG A 238 -5.68 -9.36 3.49
C ARG A 238 -4.38 -8.54 3.62
N GLY A 239 -4.18 -7.81 4.72
CA GLY A 239 -3.06 -6.90 4.90
C GLY A 239 -3.32 -5.52 4.31
N SER A 240 -2.29 -4.67 4.31
CA SER A 240 -2.36 -3.33 3.72
C SER A 240 -2.58 -3.37 2.22
N THR A 241 -3.56 -2.63 1.71
CA THR A 241 -3.87 -2.59 0.27
C THR A 241 -3.04 -1.56 -0.51
N GLY A 242 -2.21 -0.76 0.17
CA GLY A 242 -1.43 0.33 -0.43
C GLY A 242 -2.32 1.46 -0.93
N SER A 243 -2.29 2.61 -0.25
CA SER A 243 -3.23 3.73 -0.46
C SER A 243 -2.89 4.61 -1.68
N GLY A 244 -2.51 4.02 -2.81
CA GLY A 244 -2.11 4.79 -4.00
C GLY A 244 -0.74 5.48 -3.86
N GLU A 245 0.10 5.00 -2.94
CA GLU A 245 1.44 5.54 -2.63
C GLU A 245 2.29 5.84 -3.87
N GLY A 246 2.33 4.94 -4.86
CA GLY A 246 3.08 5.16 -6.10
C GLY A 246 2.57 6.34 -6.94
N THR A 247 1.25 6.56 -6.99
CA THR A 247 0.65 7.70 -7.70
C THR A 247 1.01 9.02 -7.01
N HIS A 248 0.89 9.07 -5.69
CA HIS A 248 1.29 10.24 -4.92
C HIS A 248 2.80 10.50 -5.02
N HIS A 249 3.61 9.44 -5.00
CA HIS A 249 5.07 9.56 -5.14
C HIS A 249 5.44 10.20 -6.49
N ALA A 250 4.83 9.69 -7.57
CA ALA A 250 5.07 10.21 -8.90
C ALA A 250 4.69 11.70 -9.03
N ALA A 251 3.56 12.12 -8.44
CA ALA A 251 3.13 13.51 -8.43
C ALA A 251 4.10 14.42 -7.65
N LEU A 252 4.61 13.96 -6.50
CA LEU A 252 5.61 14.67 -5.72
C LEU A 252 6.91 14.86 -6.51
N LEU A 253 7.47 13.77 -7.07
CA LEU A 253 8.69 13.85 -7.87
C LEU A 253 8.53 14.79 -9.08
N THR A 254 7.42 14.68 -9.80
CA THR A 254 7.14 15.56 -10.94
C THR A 254 7.12 17.04 -10.53
N TYR A 255 6.52 17.36 -9.39
CA TYR A 255 6.51 18.73 -8.89
C TYR A 255 7.89 19.19 -8.38
N GLU A 256 8.63 18.35 -7.66
CA GLU A 256 9.98 18.67 -7.18
C GLU A 256 10.94 19.00 -8.34
N ILE A 257 10.88 18.24 -9.43
CA ILE A 257 11.66 18.50 -10.64
C ILE A 257 11.27 19.86 -11.23
N ALA A 258 9.97 20.08 -11.47
CA ALA A 258 9.48 21.33 -12.07
C ALA A 258 9.76 22.56 -11.18
N ALA A 259 9.66 22.42 -9.85
CA ALA A 259 9.96 23.48 -8.90
C ALA A 259 11.44 23.83 -8.88
N ALA A 260 12.33 22.84 -8.92
CA ALA A 260 13.76 23.06 -9.01
C ALA A 260 14.17 23.76 -10.32
N GLU A 261 13.57 23.38 -11.45
CA GLU A 261 13.77 24.06 -12.74
C GLU A 261 13.26 25.50 -12.71
N ALA A 262 12.07 25.72 -12.17
CA ALA A 262 11.50 27.05 -12.02
C ALA A 262 12.38 27.94 -11.13
N LEU A 263 12.91 27.40 -10.02
CA LEU A 263 13.83 28.11 -9.14
C LEU A 263 15.10 28.54 -9.88
N LYS A 264 15.73 27.64 -10.65
CA LYS A 264 16.90 27.96 -11.50
C LYS A 264 16.57 29.04 -12.53
N ALA A 265 15.37 28.99 -13.10
CA ALA A 265 14.89 29.97 -14.08
C ALA A 265 14.34 31.26 -13.46
N LYS A 266 14.32 31.41 -12.12
CA LYS A 266 13.68 32.51 -11.38
C LYS A 266 12.20 32.70 -11.76
N LYS A 267 11.49 31.60 -12.01
CA LYS A 267 10.06 31.53 -12.35
C LYS A 267 9.28 30.86 -11.23
N LYS A 268 7.94 30.97 -11.30
CA LYS A 268 7.04 30.17 -10.45
C LYS A 268 6.77 28.82 -11.11
N PRO A 269 6.67 27.73 -10.33
CA PRO A 269 6.22 26.44 -10.84
C PRO A 269 4.75 26.50 -11.29
N VAL A 270 4.36 25.56 -12.15
CA VAL A 270 3.00 25.46 -12.71
C VAL A 270 1.99 25.19 -11.60
N ALA A 271 0.94 26.03 -11.50
CA ALA A 271 -0.05 25.96 -10.42
C ALA A 271 -0.75 24.58 -10.32
N ALA A 272 -1.13 23.99 -11.45
CA ALA A 272 -1.77 22.67 -11.48
C ALA A 272 -0.88 21.56 -10.89
N LEU A 273 0.45 21.63 -11.08
CA LEU A 273 1.38 20.67 -10.47
C LEU A 273 1.47 20.88 -8.96
N ALA A 274 1.36 22.12 -8.47
CA ALA A 274 1.38 22.43 -7.03
C ALA A 274 0.13 21.90 -6.31
N GLU A 275 -1.04 21.94 -6.95
CA GLU A 275 -2.27 21.35 -6.43
C GLU A 275 -2.15 19.82 -6.35
N GLY A 276 -1.64 19.19 -7.41
CA GLY A 276 -1.36 17.75 -7.44
C GLY A 276 -0.36 17.33 -6.35
N ALA A 277 0.71 18.11 -6.14
CA ALA A 277 1.69 17.87 -5.08
C ALA A 277 1.09 18.03 -3.68
N THR A 278 0.24 19.05 -3.48
CA THR A 278 -0.47 19.26 -2.21
C THR A 278 -1.33 18.06 -1.85
N ALA A 279 -2.16 17.59 -2.78
CA ALA A 279 -2.96 16.39 -2.59
C ALA A 279 -2.07 15.16 -2.34
N ALA A 280 -0.93 15.06 -3.03
CA ALA A 280 0.00 13.96 -2.88
C ALA A 280 0.73 13.95 -1.53
N VAL A 281 1.08 15.10 -0.95
CA VAL A 281 1.68 15.17 0.40
C VAL A 281 0.74 14.55 1.43
N TRP A 282 -0.57 14.82 1.31
CA TRP A 282 -1.57 14.22 2.21
C TRP A 282 -1.93 12.79 1.83
N GLY A 283 -1.90 12.44 0.54
CA GLY A 283 -2.06 11.07 0.07
C GLY A 283 -0.98 10.11 0.58
N MET A 284 0.18 10.64 0.99
CA MET A 284 1.24 9.89 1.68
C MET A 284 0.98 9.67 3.17
N PHE A 285 -0.12 10.20 3.73
CA PHE A 285 -0.53 9.98 5.12
C PHE A 285 -1.75 9.07 5.18
N ALA A 286 -1.64 7.93 5.84
CA ALA A 286 -2.72 6.95 5.95
C ALA A 286 -3.70 7.35 7.05
N PHE A 287 -4.54 8.36 6.78
CA PHE A 287 -5.52 8.88 7.75
C PHE A 287 -6.39 7.79 8.37
N ASP A 288 -6.85 6.81 7.60
CA ASP A 288 -7.68 5.71 8.12
C ASP A 288 -6.93 4.86 9.15
N ALA A 289 -5.65 4.56 8.88
CA ALA A 289 -4.79 3.78 9.76
C ALA A 289 -4.46 4.56 11.03
N VAL A 290 -4.15 5.84 10.89
CA VAL A 290 -3.84 6.74 12.00
C VAL A 290 -5.06 6.94 12.89
N LEU A 291 -6.23 7.27 12.34
CA LEU A 291 -7.43 7.53 13.13
C LEU A 291 -7.92 6.26 13.86
N ARG A 292 -7.77 5.10 13.23
CA ARG A 292 -8.09 3.80 13.83
C ARG A 292 -7.17 3.50 15.00
N GLU A 293 -5.86 3.62 14.80
CA GLU A 293 -4.88 3.25 15.81
C GLU A 293 -4.78 4.28 16.94
N ALA A 294 -4.97 5.57 16.63
CA ALA A 294 -5.15 6.60 17.64
C ALA A 294 -6.44 6.40 18.45
N GLN A 295 -7.32 5.48 18.04
CA GLN A 295 -8.61 5.24 18.69
C GLN A 295 -9.40 6.55 18.82
N ILE A 296 -9.55 7.29 17.72
CA ILE A 296 -10.05 8.68 17.77
C ILE A 296 -11.44 8.82 18.43
N ASP A 297 -12.24 7.75 18.40
CA ASP A 297 -13.51 7.63 19.14
C ASP A 297 -13.35 7.95 20.64
N TYR A 298 -12.15 7.72 21.20
CA TYR A 298 -11.81 7.97 22.61
C TYR A 298 -11.83 9.46 22.93
N ALA A 299 -11.36 10.29 21.99
CA ALA A 299 -11.40 11.73 22.14
C ALA A 299 -12.75 12.34 21.71
N LEU A 300 -13.49 11.67 20.83
CA LEU A 300 -14.83 12.11 20.44
C LEU A 300 -15.84 11.89 21.58
N ASN A 301 -15.70 10.82 22.37
CA ASN A 301 -16.67 10.41 23.39
C ASN A 301 -16.04 10.02 24.74
N PRO A 302 -15.30 10.90 25.43
CA PRO A 302 -14.61 10.56 26.68
C PRO A 302 -15.58 10.10 27.78
N ALA A 303 -16.77 10.69 27.88
CA ALA A 303 -17.76 10.34 28.90
C ALA A 303 -18.30 8.89 28.78
N ALA A 304 -18.27 8.32 27.58
CA ALA A 304 -18.76 6.96 27.33
C ALA A 304 -17.76 5.87 27.77
N ALA A 305 -16.51 6.24 28.06
CA ALA A 305 -15.44 5.31 28.44
C ALA A 305 -15.86 4.36 29.59
N MET A 306 -16.54 4.88 30.60
CA MET A 306 -16.99 4.08 31.75
C MET A 306 -18.08 3.05 31.40
N GLN A 307 -18.79 3.24 30.28
CA GLN A 307 -19.89 2.38 29.88
C GLN A 307 -19.46 1.26 28.92
N VAL A 308 -18.33 1.39 28.24
CA VAL A 308 -17.87 0.46 27.19
C VAL A 308 -17.77 -0.98 27.70
N ALA A 309 -17.12 -1.17 28.85
CA ALA A 309 -16.94 -2.50 29.42
C ALA A 309 -18.28 -3.15 29.78
N LYS A 310 -19.22 -2.35 30.32
CA LYS A 310 -20.58 -2.79 30.62
C LYS A 310 -21.33 -3.16 29.33
N GLN A 311 -21.30 -2.31 28.32
CA GLN A 311 -21.95 -2.53 27.02
C GLN A 311 -21.40 -3.77 26.33
N HIS A 312 -20.08 -3.98 26.31
CA HIS A 312 -19.48 -5.20 25.81
C HIS A 312 -19.98 -6.45 26.57
N GLY A 313 -20.05 -6.39 27.91
CA GLY A 313 -20.64 -7.46 28.72
C GLY A 313 -22.09 -7.77 28.34
N GLN A 314 -22.90 -6.73 28.08
CA GLN A 314 -24.27 -6.87 27.59
C GLN A 314 -24.31 -7.53 26.21
N LEU A 315 -23.48 -7.10 25.26
CA LEU A 315 -23.40 -7.70 23.92
C LEU A 315 -23.03 -9.19 23.96
N VAL A 316 -22.12 -9.58 24.86
CA VAL A 316 -21.76 -11.01 25.06
C VAL A 316 -22.95 -11.80 25.61
N ALA A 317 -23.66 -11.25 26.61
CA ALA A 317 -24.85 -11.88 27.17
C ALA A 317 -25.97 -12.03 26.14
N ILE A 318 -26.22 -10.99 25.34
CA ILE A 318 -27.19 -10.99 24.24
C ILE A 318 -26.82 -12.04 23.19
N ASN A 319 -25.54 -12.13 22.78
CA ASN A 319 -25.10 -13.17 21.85
C ASN A 319 -25.29 -14.59 22.41
N ALA A 320 -25.14 -14.80 23.72
CA ALA A 320 -25.44 -16.07 24.36
C ALA A 320 -26.94 -16.41 24.28
N LYS A 321 -27.84 -15.44 24.56
CA LYS A 321 -29.29 -15.57 24.38
C LYS A 321 -29.64 -15.95 22.93
N ILE A 322 -29.06 -15.26 21.95
CA ILE A 322 -29.26 -15.53 20.50
C ILE A 322 -28.81 -16.94 20.14
N ASN A 323 -27.63 -17.37 20.61
CA ASN A 323 -27.12 -18.71 20.32
C ASN A 323 -27.96 -19.80 20.97
N GLN A 324 -28.59 -19.55 22.13
CA GLN A 324 -29.56 -20.45 22.73
C GLN A 324 -30.84 -20.56 21.89
N ALA A 325 -31.37 -19.44 21.40
CA ALA A 325 -32.52 -19.43 20.50
C ALA A 325 -32.23 -20.15 19.17
N LEU A 326 -31.03 -20.00 18.61
CA LEU A 326 -30.60 -20.75 17.42
C LEU A 326 -30.56 -22.26 17.67
N LYS A 327 -30.08 -22.71 18.84
CA LYS A 327 -30.16 -24.14 19.22
C LYS A 327 -31.61 -24.62 19.30
N ALA A 328 -32.52 -23.78 19.79
CA ALA A 328 -33.94 -24.09 19.85
C ALA A 328 -34.56 -24.19 18.44
N VAL A 329 -34.16 -23.32 17.50
CA VAL A 329 -34.54 -23.42 16.07
C VAL A 329 -34.06 -24.74 15.44
N VAL A 330 -32.82 -25.15 15.74
CA VAL A 330 -32.21 -26.40 15.25
C VAL A 330 -32.97 -27.62 15.79
N ASN A 331 -33.33 -27.60 17.08
CA ASN A 331 -34.02 -28.69 17.78
C ASN A 331 -35.55 -28.65 17.65
N ASN A 332 -36.10 -27.64 16.98
CA ASN A 332 -37.53 -27.37 16.89
C ASN A 332 -38.26 -27.31 18.25
N ALA A 333 -37.63 -26.69 19.26
CA ALA A 333 -38.14 -26.66 20.63
C ALA A 333 -38.43 -25.23 21.12
N GLY A 334 -39.36 -25.08 22.08
CA GLY A 334 -39.50 -23.87 22.90
C GLY A 334 -39.82 -22.56 22.17
N LYS A 335 -40.51 -22.60 21.03
CA LYS A 335 -40.68 -21.42 20.14
C LYS A 335 -41.22 -20.16 20.82
N PRO A 336 -42.34 -20.17 21.59
CA PRO A 336 -42.88 -18.93 22.17
C PRO A 336 -41.91 -18.29 23.17
N ALA A 337 -41.36 -19.10 24.08
CA ALA A 337 -40.39 -18.61 25.08
C ALA A 337 -39.13 -18.03 24.42
N GLN A 338 -38.67 -18.58 23.30
CA GLN A 338 -37.52 -18.04 22.58
C GLN A 338 -37.86 -16.79 21.77
N GLN A 339 -39.10 -16.60 21.33
CA GLN A 339 -39.53 -15.35 20.70
C GLN A 339 -39.50 -14.20 21.72
N ASP A 340 -40.02 -14.40 22.92
CA ASP A 340 -39.99 -13.40 23.99
C ASP A 340 -38.55 -12.98 24.34
N VAL A 341 -37.64 -13.97 24.44
CA VAL A 341 -36.20 -13.71 24.67
C VAL A 341 -35.57 -12.90 23.52
N MET A 342 -36.03 -13.08 22.28
CA MET A 342 -35.54 -12.30 21.14
C MET A 342 -36.11 -10.87 21.10
N GLU A 343 -37.34 -10.64 21.58
CA GLU A 343 -37.86 -9.28 21.75
C GLU A 343 -37.07 -8.52 22.83
N GLU A 344 -36.80 -9.18 23.96
CA GLU A 344 -35.96 -8.62 25.03
C GLU A 344 -34.56 -8.29 24.50
N ALA A 345 -33.92 -9.23 23.80
CA ALA A 345 -32.60 -9.01 23.20
C ALA A 345 -32.59 -7.84 22.20
N LEU A 346 -33.66 -7.69 21.41
CA LEU A 346 -33.78 -6.57 20.47
C LEU A 346 -33.92 -5.23 21.20
N ALA A 347 -34.73 -5.18 22.26
CA ALA A 347 -34.89 -3.98 23.09
C ALA A 347 -33.57 -3.61 23.80
N GLU A 348 -32.81 -4.59 24.31
CA GLU A 348 -31.49 -4.37 24.90
C GLU A 348 -30.49 -3.81 23.87
N LEU A 349 -30.48 -4.36 22.64
CA LEU A 349 -29.63 -3.86 21.56
C LEU A 349 -30.03 -2.45 21.14
N ASP A 350 -31.32 -2.16 21.07
CA ASP A 350 -31.82 -0.82 20.77
C ASP A 350 -31.43 0.19 21.86
N ALA A 351 -31.45 -0.21 23.13
CA ALA A 351 -30.97 0.62 24.23
C ALA A 351 -29.46 0.90 24.15
N ILE A 352 -28.65 -0.11 23.78
CA ILE A 352 -27.21 0.09 23.54
C ILE A 352 -26.99 1.05 22.36
N ILE A 353 -27.68 0.84 21.24
CA ILE A 353 -27.55 1.69 20.03
C ILE A 353 -28.01 3.12 20.30
N ALA A 354 -29.05 3.30 21.12
CA ALA A 354 -29.57 4.60 21.51
C ALA A 354 -28.74 5.30 22.59
N THR A 355 -27.74 4.64 23.18
CA THR A 355 -26.87 5.27 24.16
C THR A 355 -26.01 6.34 23.46
N GLU A 356 -26.03 7.56 24.00
CA GLU A 356 -25.23 8.66 23.47
C GLU A 356 -23.73 8.37 23.65
N GLY A 357 -22.93 8.67 22.63
CA GLY A 357 -21.48 8.51 22.67
C GLY A 357 -20.94 7.08 22.58
N VAL A 358 -21.73 6.10 22.13
CA VAL A 358 -21.26 4.71 21.99
C VAL A 358 -20.09 4.61 21.01
N TYR A 359 -19.07 3.85 21.39
CA TYR A 359 -17.90 3.59 20.55
C TYR A 359 -18.27 2.80 19.31
N ARG A 360 -17.63 3.11 18.17
CA ARG A 360 -17.98 2.54 16.87
C ARG A 360 -17.96 1.03 16.85
N ASP A 361 -16.95 0.39 17.43
CA ASP A 361 -16.86 -1.09 17.44
C ASP A 361 -17.95 -1.73 18.30
N VAL A 362 -18.39 -1.07 19.38
CA VAL A 362 -19.55 -1.49 20.18
C VAL A 362 -20.83 -1.33 19.36
N LEU A 363 -20.99 -0.21 18.64
CA LEU A 363 -22.13 0.05 17.77
C LEU A 363 -22.22 -0.95 16.62
N LEU A 364 -21.10 -1.27 15.96
CA LEU A 364 -21.02 -2.26 14.89
C LEU A 364 -21.36 -3.66 15.40
N ALA A 365 -20.87 -4.04 16.58
CA ALA A 365 -21.23 -5.30 17.22
C ALA A 365 -22.73 -5.35 17.56
N ALA A 366 -23.30 -4.29 18.12
CA ALA A 366 -24.73 -4.18 18.40
C ALA A 366 -25.58 -4.29 17.12
N GLY A 367 -25.22 -3.56 16.06
CA GLY A 367 -25.91 -3.61 14.76
C GLY A 367 -25.86 -5.01 14.12
N HIS A 368 -24.71 -5.69 14.18
CA HIS A 368 -24.60 -7.06 13.69
C HIS A 368 -25.43 -8.05 14.54
N LEU A 369 -25.42 -7.92 15.86
CA LEU A 369 -26.27 -8.75 16.73
C LEU A 369 -27.75 -8.48 16.48
N LYS A 370 -28.14 -7.22 16.21
CA LYS A 370 -29.51 -6.84 15.88
C LYS A 370 -29.98 -7.51 14.60
N ALA A 371 -29.16 -7.50 13.54
CA ALA A 371 -29.44 -8.25 12.31
C ALA A 371 -29.57 -9.76 12.58
N LYS A 372 -28.71 -10.31 13.45
CA LYS A 372 -28.75 -11.72 13.86
C LYS A 372 -30.04 -12.05 14.62
N VAL A 373 -30.48 -11.21 15.55
CA VAL A 373 -31.75 -11.35 16.30
C VAL A 373 -32.93 -11.38 15.34
N THR A 374 -32.98 -10.44 14.38
CA THR A 374 -34.07 -10.37 13.39
C THR A 374 -34.17 -11.65 12.57
N ASP A 375 -33.05 -12.18 12.07
CA ASP A 375 -33.02 -13.47 11.34
C ASP A 375 -33.48 -14.64 12.24
N VAL A 376 -33.09 -14.66 13.52
CA VAL A 376 -33.56 -15.70 14.45
C VAL A 376 -35.07 -15.62 14.69
N ARG A 377 -35.63 -14.40 14.84
CA ARG A 377 -37.07 -14.19 15.03
C ARG A 377 -37.88 -14.72 13.86
N GLU A 378 -37.42 -14.43 12.63
CA GLU A 378 -38.03 -14.94 11.40
C GLU A 378 -38.00 -16.49 11.37
N ARG A 379 -36.87 -17.11 11.70
CA ARG A 379 -36.78 -18.58 11.74
C ARG A 379 -37.63 -19.24 12.81
N LEU A 380 -37.83 -18.56 13.94
CA LEU A 380 -38.69 -19.04 15.03
C LEU A 380 -40.17 -19.03 14.61
N SER A 381 -40.61 -18.01 13.85
CA SER A 381 -41.98 -17.90 13.35
C SER A 381 -42.28 -18.85 12.19
N GLU A 382 -41.27 -19.23 11.39
CA GLU A 382 -41.42 -20.18 10.29
C GLU A 382 -41.68 -21.63 10.76
N PRO A 383 -42.32 -22.48 9.92
CA PRO A 383 -42.35 -23.93 10.11
C PRO A 383 -40.95 -24.55 10.17
N TYR A 384 -40.81 -25.72 10.80
CA TYR A 384 -39.52 -26.42 10.82
C TYR A 384 -39.17 -26.99 9.45
N GLN A 385 -37.94 -26.73 9.01
CA GLN A 385 -37.33 -27.36 7.84
C GLN A 385 -35.87 -27.69 8.14
N LEU A 386 -35.35 -28.78 7.55
CA LEU A 386 -33.97 -29.22 7.76
C LEU A 386 -32.96 -28.15 7.32
N ASP A 387 -33.25 -27.45 6.21
CA ASP A 387 -32.38 -26.40 5.70
C ASP A 387 -32.39 -25.15 6.59
N ARG A 388 -33.54 -24.82 7.21
CA ARG A 388 -33.63 -23.80 8.25
C ARG A 388 -32.74 -24.13 9.45
N ALA A 389 -32.74 -25.39 9.90
CA ALA A 389 -31.86 -25.84 10.98
C ALA A 389 -30.37 -25.77 10.60
N LYS A 390 -30.01 -26.17 9.36
CA LYS A 390 -28.63 -26.01 8.85
C LYS A 390 -28.19 -24.55 8.78
N GLN A 391 -29.07 -23.65 8.32
CA GLN A 391 -28.80 -22.22 8.26
C GLN A 391 -28.65 -21.61 9.66
N ALA A 392 -29.51 -21.99 10.61
CA ALA A 392 -29.40 -21.59 12.01
C ALA A 392 -28.07 -22.03 12.62
N LEU A 393 -27.62 -23.27 12.35
CA LEU A 393 -26.31 -23.75 12.78
C LEU A 393 -25.16 -22.93 12.17
N LYS A 394 -25.24 -22.63 10.86
CA LYS A 394 -24.24 -21.78 10.17
C LYS A 394 -24.17 -20.39 10.79
N LEU A 395 -25.31 -19.79 11.12
CA LEU A 395 -25.37 -18.48 11.75
C LEU A 395 -24.84 -18.51 13.19
N GLN A 396 -25.11 -19.59 13.92
CA GLN A 396 -24.59 -19.81 15.27
C GLN A 396 -23.06 -19.83 15.28
N THR A 397 -22.44 -20.47 14.28
CA THR A 397 -20.99 -20.60 14.14
C THR A 397 -20.36 -19.53 13.26
N SER A 398 -21.06 -18.42 12.99
CA SER A 398 -20.59 -17.37 12.07
C SER A 398 -19.33 -16.68 12.63
N PRO A 399 -18.18 -16.73 11.92
CA PRO A 399 -16.97 -16.02 12.35
C PRO A 399 -17.14 -14.50 12.37
N ALA A 400 -18.05 -13.96 11.56
CA ALA A 400 -18.30 -12.52 11.46
C ALA A 400 -18.80 -11.94 12.79
N THR A 401 -19.76 -12.61 13.45
CA THR A 401 -20.28 -12.16 14.75
C THR A 401 -19.18 -12.14 15.81
N GLN A 402 -18.37 -13.20 15.87
CA GLN A 402 -17.27 -13.27 16.82
C GLN A 402 -16.23 -12.17 16.55
N GLY A 403 -15.90 -11.92 15.28
CA GLY A 403 -14.96 -10.86 14.90
C GLY A 403 -15.40 -9.46 15.35
N HIS A 404 -16.70 -9.13 15.30
CA HIS A 404 -17.21 -7.85 15.82
C HIS A 404 -17.17 -7.79 17.35
N LEU A 405 -17.53 -8.88 18.04
CA LEU A 405 -17.43 -8.97 19.50
C LEU A 405 -15.98 -8.86 19.98
N ASP A 406 -15.03 -9.47 19.27
CA ASP A 406 -13.60 -9.39 19.61
C ASP A 406 -13.05 -7.96 19.44
N LYS A 407 -13.54 -7.20 18.46
CA LYS A 407 -13.23 -5.77 18.32
C LYS A 407 -13.79 -4.96 19.48
N ALA A 408 -15.08 -5.13 19.81
CA ALA A 408 -15.69 -4.47 20.96
C ALA A 408 -14.99 -4.84 22.29
N LYS A 409 -14.56 -6.10 22.43
CA LYS A 409 -13.77 -6.58 23.58
C LYS A 409 -12.44 -5.86 23.70
N ARG A 410 -11.72 -5.64 22.60
CA ARG A 410 -10.46 -4.89 22.60
C ARG A 410 -10.68 -3.47 23.09
N VAL A 411 -11.64 -2.75 22.52
CA VAL A 411 -11.98 -1.38 22.94
C VAL A 411 -12.35 -1.33 24.43
N ALA A 412 -13.19 -2.25 24.90
CA ALA A 412 -13.51 -2.37 26.32
C ALA A 412 -12.28 -2.62 27.21
N GLY A 413 -11.38 -3.51 26.77
CA GLY A 413 -10.14 -3.82 27.47
C GLY A 413 -9.18 -2.64 27.53
N ASP A 414 -9.02 -1.91 26.44
CA ASP A 414 -8.12 -0.75 26.34
C ASP A 414 -8.60 0.38 27.24
N VAL A 415 -9.89 0.74 27.16
CA VAL A 415 -10.47 1.76 28.03
C VAL A 415 -10.36 1.37 29.51
N THR A 416 -10.54 0.08 29.83
CA THR A 416 -10.35 -0.43 31.21
C THR A 416 -8.91 -0.25 31.70
N LYS A 417 -7.91 -0.47 30.83
CA LYS A 417 -6.49 -0.29 31.17
C LYS A 417 -6.12 1.18 31.36
N LEU A 418 -6.70 2.08 30.56
CA LEU A 418 -6.49 3.53 30.65
C LEU A 418 -7.17 4.13 31.89
N GLY A 419 -8.32 3.60 32.29
CA GLY A 419 -8.94 3.87 33.60
C GLY A 419 -9.91 5.05 33.66
N ASP A 420 -9.82 6.03 32.75
CA ASP A 420 -10.87 7.05 32.56
C ASP A 420 -10.87 7.61 31.11
N GLY A 421 -11.92 8.38 30.80
CA GLY A 421 -12.11 8.97 29.47
C GLY A 421 -11.11 10.06 29.09
N ASN A 422 -10.52 10.76 30.07
CA ASN A 422 -9.51 11.80 29.80
C ASN A 422 -8.18 11.20 29.36
N GLN A 423 -7.77 10.08 29.97
CA GLN A 423 -6.60 9.33 29.53
C GLN A 423 -6.80 8.76 28.13
N ALA A 424 -8.00 8.21 27.86
CA ALA A 424 -8.34 7.69 26.54
C ALA A 424 -8.29 8.80 25.45
N ALA A 425 -8.84 9.98 25.75
CA ALA A 425 -8.78 11.14 24.85
C ALA A 425 -7.33 11.66 24.67
N SER A 426 -6.53 11.68 25.73
CA SER A 426 -5.13 12.12 25.67
C SER A 426 -4.29 11.20 24.79
N LEU A 427 -4.47 9.88 24.88
CA LEU A 427 -3.85 8.92 23.98
C LEU A 427 -4.15 9.25 22.52
N ALA A 428 -5.42 9.47 22.18
CA ALA A 428 -5.82 9.75 20.81
C ALA A 428 -5.19 11.03 20.26
N ILE A 429 -5.18 12.09 21.07
CA ILE A 429 -4.58 13.38 20.71
C ILE A 429 -3.06 13.24 20.53
N ASP A 430 -2.39 12.58 21.48
CA ASP A 430 -0.94 12.40 21.44
C ASP A 430 -0.51 11.55 20.24
N VAL A 431 -1.17 10.42 19.99
CA VAL A 431 -0.86 9.54 18.85
C VAL A 431 -1.05 10.29 17.54
N LEU A 432 -2.22 10.92 17.35
CA LEU A 432 -2.54 11.63 16.12
C LEU A 432 -1.58 12.80 15.85
N ALA A 433 -1.34 13.67 16.84
CA ALA A 433 -0.48 14.83 16.68
C ALA A 433 0.97 14.42 16.39
N ASN A 434 1.51 13.42 17.09
CA ASN A 434 2.89 12.99 16.87
C ASN A 434 3.08 12.32 15.51
N LEU A 435 2.12 11.53 15.05
CA LEU A 435 2.18 10.90 13.73
C LEU A 435 2.05 11.93 12.61
N LEU A 436 1.16 12.92 12.75
CA LEU A 436 1.03 14.01 11.79
C LEU A 436 2.28 14.89 11.74
N HIS A 437 2.87 15.23 12.89
CA HIS A 437 4.14 15.95 12.95
C HIS A 437 5.27 15.16 12.29
N LYS A 438 5.39 13.87 12.61
CA LYS A 438 6.37 12.97 12.00
C LYS A 438 6.21 12.93 10.48
N HIS A 439 4.97 12.80 9.99
CA HIS A 439 4.65 12.82 8.57
C HIS A 439 5.17 14.09 7.91
N VAL A 440 4.74 15.26 8.39
CA VAL A 440 5.15 16.55 7.80
C VAL A 440 6.66 16.75 7.89
N ARG A 441 7.31 16.31 8.98
CA ARG A 441 8.78 16.35 9.12
C ARG A 441 9.49 15.49 8.08
N THR A 442 9.00 14.27 7.86
CA THR A 442 9.51 13.36 6.82
C THR A 442 9.33 13.96 5.43
N MET A 443 8.13 14.49 5.13
CA MET A 443 7.85 15.13 3.85
C MET A 443 8.69 16.38 3.63
N ALA A 444 8.92 17.21 4.66
CA ALA A 444 9.74 18.41 4.56
C ALA A 444 11.21 18.11 4.28
N ALA A 445 11.75 17.03 4.89
CA ALA A 445 13.11 16.58 4.63
C ALA A 445 13.28 16.00 3.21
N THR A 446 12.20 15.46 2.64
CA THR A 446 12.24 14.66 1.42
C THR A 446 11.80 15.44 0.17
N TYR A 447 10.73 16.21 0.28
CA TYR A 447 10.06 16.97 -0.77
C TYR A 447 9.77 18.42 -0.31
N PRO A 448 10.81 19.21 -0.02
CA PRO A 448 10.64 20.54 0.57
C PRO A 448 9.88 21.52 -0.33
N HIS A 449 10.00 21.43 -1.67
CA HIS A 449 9.19 22.28 -2.55
C HIS A 449 7.71 21.94 -2.43
N SER A 450 7.38 20.65 -2.39
CA SER A 450 6.01 20.13 -2.25
C SER A 450 5.40 20.55 -0.91
N VAL A 451 6.18 20.49 0.18
CA VAL A 451 5.73 20.99 1.49
C VAL A 451 5.57 22.52 1.50
N ALA A 452 6.44 23.26 0.83
CA ALA A 452 6.27 24.71 0.68
C ALA A 452 4.98 25.05 -0.11
N ALA A 453 4.59 24.21 -1.07
CA ALA A 453 3.36 24.38 -1.85
C ALA A 453 2.07 24.26 -1.01
N LEU A 454 2.12 23.59 0.15
CA LEU A 454 1.00 23.48 1.08
C LEU A 454 0.59 24.83 1.69
N LYS A 455 1.45 25.85 1.64
CA LYS A 455 1.20 27.17 2.25
C LYS A 455 0.83 27.10 3.74
N LEU A 456 1.50 26.21 4.49
CA LEU A 456 1.40 26.02 5.95
C LEU A 456 1.84 27.23 6.80
N GLY A 457 1.81 28.44 6.25
CA GLY A 457 2.29 29.65 6.88
C GLY A 457 3.80 29.63 7.10
N LEU A 458 4.56 29.07 6.15
CA LEU A 458 6.02 29.00 6.20
C LEU A 458 6.60 30.40 6.41
N PRO A 459 7.15 30.72 7.60
CA PRO A 459 7.73 32.03 7.85
C PRO A 459 9.02 32.20 7.02
N PRO A 460 9.53 33.44 6.86
CA PRO A 460 10.81 33.68 6.19
C PRO A 460 11.99 32.87 6.75
N SER A 461 11.89 32.42 8.00
CA SER A 461 12.88 31.56 8.65
C SER A 461 12.91 30.10 8.17
N GLY A 462 11.96 29.69 7.31
CA GLY A 462 11.89 28.33 6.77
C GLY A 462 11.49 27.28 7.82
N LYS A 463 10.80 27.67 8.91
CA LYS A 463 10.43 26.77 10.00
C LYS A 463 8.92 26.77 10.27
N LEU A 464 8.25 25.64 10.03
CA LEU A 464 6.84 25.45 10.38
C LEU A 464 6.68 25.36 11.90
N GLY A 465 5.75 26.14 12.45
CA GLY A 465 5.46 26.25 13.89
C GLY A 465 3.95 26.37 14.17
N ALA A 466 3.55 27.20 15.13
CA ALA A 466 2.14 27.29 15.58
C ALA A 466 1.11 27.56 14.45
N LYS A 467 1.42 28.40 13.46
CA LYS A 467 0.52 28.63 12.31
C LYS A 467 0.29 27.39 11.46
N ALA A 468 1.30 26.53 11.33
CA ALA A 468 1.15 25.25 10.64
C ALA A 468 0.24 24.32 11.44
N ALA A 469 0.32 24.36 12.78
CA ALA A 469 -0.51 23.52 13.65
C ALA A 469 -2.03 23.73 13.42
N GLU A 470 -2.48 24.98 13.23
CA GLU A 470 -3.89 25.29 12.93
C GLU A 470 -4.33 24.65 11.61
N GLN A 471 -3.53 24.78 10.55
CA GLN A 471 -3.86 24.22 9.24
C GLN A 471 -3.81 22.68 9.25
N LEU A 472 -2.86 22.10 10.00
CA LEU A 472 -2.76 20.66 10.21
C LEU A 472 -3.99 20.12 10.95
N ALA A 473 -4.53 20.84 11.94
CA ALA A 473 -5.78 20.47 12.59
C ALA A 473 -6.97 20.52 11.62
N GLY A 474 -7.01 21.49 10.69
CA GLY A 474 -8.01 21.51 9.61
C GLY A 474 -7.97 20.25 8.73
N MET A 475 -6.79 19.72 8.43
CA MET A 475 -6.66 18.46 7.68
C MET A 475 -7.15 17.25 8.49
N VAL A 476 -6.98 17.27 9.82
CA VAL A 476 -7.57 16.25 10.70
C VAL A 476 -9.09 16.31 10.65
N GLU A 477 -9.69 17.49 10.65
CA GLU A 477 -11.14 17.65 10.51
C GLU A 477 -11.63 17.03 9.19
N GLU A 478 -10.98 17.32 8.07
CA GLU A 478 -11.35 16.73 6.78
C GLU A 478 -11.24 15.19 6.80
N GLY A 479 -10.15 14.67 7.36
CA GLY A 479 -9.96 13.23 7.53
C GLY A 479 -11.05 12.58 8.40
N LEU A 480 -11.44 13.25 9.49
CA LEU A 480 -12.53 12.79 10.36
C LEU A 480 -13.85 12.74 9.62
N ARG A 481 -14.23 13.82 8.91
CA ARG A 481 -15.46 13.88 8.12
C ARG A 481 -15.51 12.80 7.04
N LYS A 482 -14.38 12.52 6.40
CA LYS A 482 -14.27 11.49 5.36
C LYS A 482 -14.40 10.07 5.91
N HIS A 483 -13.76 9.76 7.04
CA HIS A 483 -13.65 8.39 7.56
C HIS A 483 -14.71 8.04 8.61
N TYR A 484 -15.38 9.04 9.17
CA TYR A 484 -16.44 8.90 10.16
C TYR A 484 -17.70 9.70 9.74
N PRO A 485 -18.25 9.46 8.54
CA PRO A 485 -19.39 10.23 8.03
C PRO A 485 -20.62 10.12 8.95
N ASP A 486 -20.80 8.98 9.63
CA ASP A 486 -21.89 8.76 10.58
C ASP A 486 -21.81 9.69 11.81
N TYR A 487 -20.60 10.13 12.16
CA TYR A 487 -20.36 11.08 13.26
C TYR A 487 -20.57 12.54 12.81
N PHE A 488 -20.50 12.80 11.50
CA PHE A 488 -20.42 14.16 10.92
C PHE A 488 -21.36 14.36 9.73
N ALA A 489 -22.54 13.73 9.75
CA ALA A 489 -23.49 13.69 8.63
C ALA A 489 -23.98 15.08 8.18
N ASP A 490 -24.04 16.05 9.12
CA ASP A 490 -24.31 17.45 8.80
C ASP A 490 -22.99 18.25 8.68
N ALA A 491 -22.76 18.81 7.49
CA ALA A 491 -21.61 19.67 7.21
C ALA A 491 -21.59 20.98 8.03
N THR A 492 -22.66 21.28 8.78
CA THR A 492 -22.91 22.57 9.44
C THR A 492 -22.67 22.59 10.95
N GLU A 493 -22.14 21.53 11.57
CA GLU A 493 -21.78 21.54 13.01
C GLU A 493 -20.27 21.56 13.29
N PRO A 494 -19.51 22.62 12.91
CA PRO A 494 -18.11 22.79 13.32
C PRO A 494 -17.89 22.76 14.83
N SER A 495 -18.88 23.17 15.64
CA SER A 495 -18.77 23.37 17.09
C SER A 495 -18.36 22.11 17.86
N ARG A 496 -18.71 20.93 17.37
CA ARG A 496 -18.42 19.65 18.05
C ARG A 496 -16.96 19.24 17.98
N LEU A 497 -16.28 19.58 16.89
CA LEU A 497 -14.86 19.23 16.73
C LEU A 497 -13.93 20.27 17.33
N GLN A 498 -14.39 21.51 17.53
CA GLN A 498 -13.53 22.60 17.98
C GLN A 498 -12.73 22.29 19.26
N PRO A 499 -13.29 21.69 20.33
CA PRO A 499 -12.50 21.36 21.52
C PRO A 499 -11.34 20.40 21.22
N LEU A 500 -11.61 19.34 20.46
CA LEU A 500 -10.61 18.36 20.04
C LEU A 500 -9.55 18.99 19.13
N LEU A 501 -9.98 19.73 18.10
CA LEU A 501 -9.08 20.40 17.16
C LEU A 501 -8.20 21.43 17.86
N LYS A 502 -8.72 22.17 18.84
CA LYS A 502 -7.95 23.10 19.66
C LYS A 502 -6.84 22.41 20.44
N GLN A 503 -7.10 21.20 20.96
CA GLN A 503 -6.09 20.43 21.68
C GLN A 503 -5.05 19.82 20.75
N ILE A 504 -5.47 19.30 19.60
CA ILE A 504 -4.55 18.84 18.56
C ILE A 504 -3.66 19.98 18.10
N THR A 505 -4.24 21.16 17.86
CA THR A 505 -3.51 22.38 17.49
C THR A 505 -2.49 22.77 18.57
N ALA A 506 -2.91 22.83 19.83
CA ALA A 506 -2.01 23.16 20.94
C ALA A 506 -0.87 22.14 21.07
N GLN A 507 -1.18 20.85 20.92
CA GLN A 507 -0.21 19.77 20.99
C GLN A 507 0.81 19.84 19.84
N LEU A 508 0.35 20.08 18.61
CA LEU A 508 1.22 20.29 17.44
C LEU A 508 2.07 21.55 17.58
N ALA A 509 1.50 22.65 18.08
CA ALA A 509 2.20 23.92 18.29
C ALA A 509 3.31 23.82 19.35
N ALA A 510 3.17 22.90 20.32
CA ALA A 510 4.18 22.63 21.34
C ALA A 510 5.34 21.73 20.84
N MET A 511 5.21 21.12 19.65
CA MET A 511 6.26 20.27 19.10
C MET A 511 7.42 21.09 18.51
N PRO A 512 8.62 20.49 18.37
CA PRO A 512 9.74 21.16 17.71
C PRO A 512 9.38 21.62 16.30
N THR A 513 9.80 22.84 15.94
CA THR A 513 9.55 23.40 14.61
C THR A 513 10.16 22.54 13.51
N ILE A 514 9.47 22.41 12.38
CA ILE A 514 9.92 21.62 11.23
C ILE A 514 10.64 22.54 10.24
N ALA A 515 11.91 22.26 9.97
CA ALA A 515 12.66 22.99 8.96
C ALA A 515 12.24 22.55 7.54
N VAL A 516 11.99 23.51 6.66
CA VAL A 516 11.69 23.32 5.24
C VAL A 516 12.66 24.19 4.46
N LYS A 517 13.45 23.58 3.57
CA LYS A 517 14.47 24.26 2.77
C LYS A 517 14.16 24.10 1.27
N PRO A 518 13.18 24.84 0.72
CA PRO A 518 12.83 24.75 -0.71
C PRO A 518 13.84 25.49 -1.61
N GLU A 519 14.85 26.14 -1.07
CA GLU A 519 15.87 26.87 -1.82
C GLU A 519 17.03 25.99 -2.35
N ILE A 520 17.08 24.72 -1.92
CA ILE A 520 18.11 23.77 -2.35
C ILE A 520 17.53 22.77 -3.36
N THR A 521 18.33 22.40 -4.36
CA THR A 521 18.05 21.19 -5.15
C THR A 521 18.10 19.97 -4.25
N THR A 522 17.18 19.05 -4.46
CA THR A 522 16.98 17.89 -3.59
C THR A 522 17.24 16.61 -4.36
N TRP A 523 17.45 15.52 -3.62
CA TRP A 523 17.46 14.18 -4.19
C TRP A 523 16.23 13.94 -5.09
N ALA A 524 15.04 14.44 -4.71
CA ALA A 524 13.79 14.26 -5.44
C ALA A 524 13.82 14.96 -6.81
N SER A 525 14.43 16.14 -6.90
CA SER A 525 14.63 16.84 -8.18
C SER A 525 15.69 16.18 -9.08
N ALA A 526 16.61 15.40 -8.49
CA ALA A 526 17.61 14.62 -9.20
C ALA A 526 17.18 13.16 -9.43
N ALA A 527 16.07 12.73 -8.81
CA ALA A 527 15.60 11.36 -8.86
C ALA A 527 15.11 11.05 -10.27
N GLN A 528 15.91 10.28 -11.00
CA GLN A 528 15.37 9.48 -12.11
C GLN A 528 14.43 8.45 -11.49
N ARG A 529 13.26 8.21 -12.12
CA ARG A 529 12.32 7.16 -11.68
C ARG A 529 13.02 5.80 -11.78
N ALA A 530 13.70 5.37 -10.72
CA ALA A 530 14.42 4.11 -10.66
C ALA A 530 13.85 3.26 -9.53
N ASP A 531 12.68 2.67 -9.78
CA ASP A 531 12.05 1.71 -8.86
C ASP A 531 12.59 0.29 -9.06
N LEU A 532 13.51 0.08 -10.02
CA LEU A 532 14.12 -1.20 -10.35
C LEU A 532 15.57 -1.25 -9.87
N VAL A 533 15.88 -2.27 -9.07
CA VAL A 533 17.21 -2.57 -8.55
C VAL A 533 17.55 -4.01 -8.87
N VAL A 534 18.78 -4.29 -9.31
CA VAL A 534 19.21 -5.67 -9.56
C VAL A 534 20.55 -5.96 -8.90
N THR A 535 20.50 -6.55 -7.71
CA THR A 535 21.74 -6.95 -7.03
C THR A 535 22.25 -8.27 -7.59
N VAL A 536 23.54 -8.33 -7.89
CA VAL A 536 24.18 -9.49 -8.50
C VAL A 536 24.89 -10.34 -7.46
N LYS A 537 24.64 -11.65 -7.52
CA LYS A 537 25.24 -12.67 -6.68
C LYS A 537 25.63 -13.88 -7.53
N ALA A 538 26.69 -13.74 -8.33
CA ALA A 538 27.09 -14.70 -9.35
C ALA A 538 27.27 -16.17 -8.85
N LYS A 539 27.54 -16.35 -7.55
CA LYS A 539 27.70 -17.66 -6.90
C LYS A 539 26.40 -18.31 -6.42
N GLU A 540 25.29 -17.56 -6.33
CA GLU A 540 23.99 -18.09 -5.92
C GLU A 540 23.25 -18.71 -7.13
N LYS A 541 22.29 -19.62 -6.87
CA LYS A 541 21.43 -20.19 -7.93
C LYS A 541 20.63 -19.10 -8.65
N GLU A 542 20.03 -18.20 -7.87
CA GLU A 542 19.39 -16.98 -8.34
C GLU A 542 20.45 -15.88 -8.32
N LYS A 543 21.06 -15.66 -9.49
CA LYS A 543 22.20 -14.74 -9.62
C LYS A 543 21.79 -13.29 -9.56
N LEU A 544 20.56 -13.00 -9.98
CA LEU A 544 20.01 -11.65 -10.00
C LEU A 544 18.91 -11.58 -8.95
N LYS A 545 19.16 -10.81 -7.90
CA LYS A 545 18.12 -10.43 -6.94
C LYS A 545 17.46 -9.16 -7.44
N ILE A 546 16.38 -9.37 -8.18
CA ILE A 546 15.62 -8.31 -8.82
C ILE A 546 14.60 -7.76 -7.82
N ASN A 547 14.63 -6.45 -7.67
CA ASN A 547 14.05 -5.73 -6.57
C ASN A 547 13.27 -4.54 -7.12
N GLY A 548 11.94 -4.62 -7.07
CA GLY A 548 11.04 -3.63 -7.63
C GLY A 548 10.66 -3.90 -9.09
N ARG A 549 10.29 -2.85 -9.83
CA ARG A 549 9.77 -2.92 -11.20
C ARG A 549 10.39 -1.84 -12.06
N ALA A 550 10.59 -2.14 -13.34
CA ALA A 550 10.89 -1.10 -14.30
C ALA A 550 9.74 -0.06 -14.30
N PRO A 551 10.04 1.24 -14.45
CA PRO A 551 9.01 2.26 -14.61
C PRO A 551 8.09 1.92 -15.77
N ALA A 552 6.80 2.24 -15.63
CA ALA A 552 5.85 2.08 -16.73
C ALA A 552 6.35 2.86 -17.98
N PRO A 553 6.10 2.35 -19.18
CA PRO A 553 6.45 3.07 -20.39
C PRO A 553 5.83 4.48 -20.40
N PRO A 554 6.52 5.49 -20.96
CA PRO A 554 5.91 6.79 -21.18
C PRO A 554 4.59 6.68 -21.95
N GLY A 555 3.56 7.42 -21.52
CA GLY A 555 2.20 7.32 -22.06
C GLY A 555 1.32 6.25 -21.41
N VAL A 556 1.83 5.48 -20.44
CA VAL A 556 1.05 4.55 -19.60
C VAL A 556 0.84 5.17 -18.22
N ALA A 557 -0.38 5.12 -17.69
CA ALA A 557 -0.70 5.67 -16.37
C ALA A 557 -0.40 4.67 -15.24
N GLY A 558 0.16 5.18 -14.15
CA GLY A 558 0.54 4.35 -12.99
C GLY A 558 1.63 3.33 -13.36
N MET A 559 1.39 2.05 -13.03
CA MET A 559 2.33 0.95 -13.35
C MET A 559 1.98 0.20 -14.66
N GLY A 560 0.82 0.51 -15.26
CA GLY A 560 0.25 -0.28 -16.35
C GLY A 560 -0.08 -1.73 -15.98
N CYS A 561 -0.63 -2.45 -16.95
CA CYS A 561 -0.90 -3.89 -16.91
C CYS A 561 0.17 -4.62 -17.71
N HIS A 562 0.87 -5.57 -17.08
CA HIS A 562 1.90 -6.33 -17.76
C HIS A 562 1.26 -7.51 -18.50
N THR A 563 1.51 -7.62 -19.80
CA THR A 563 0.91 -8.69 -20.61
C THR A 563 1.52 -10.05 -20.27
N THR A 564 2.80 -10.06 -19.87
CA THR A 564 3.45 -11.17 -19.17
C THR A 564 3.74 -10.73 -17.75
N ALA A 565 3.33 -11.52 -16.76
CA ALA A 565 3.57 -11.20 -15.35
C ALA A 565 5.05 -10.84 -15.11
N TRP A 566 5.31 -9.76 -14.38
CA TRP A 566 6.67 -9.27 -14.13
C TRP A 566 7.55 -10.32 -13.47
N VAL A 567 6.97 -11.12 -12.58
CA VAL A 567 7.68 -12.24 -11.95
C VAL A 567 8.21 -13.27 -12.96
N MET A 568 7.54 -13.46 -14.10
CA MET A 568 8.04 -14.34 -15.17
C MET A 568 9.19 -13.70 -15.93
N GLU A 569 9.12 -12.40 -16.24
CA GLU A 569 10.22 -11.66 -16.87
C GLU A 569 11.49 -11.72 -15.99
N THR A 570 11.36 -11.48 -14.68
CA THR A 570 12.51 -11.56 -13.75
C THR A 570 13.11 -12.97 -13.62
N GLN A 571 12.28 -14.02 -13.66
CA GLN A 571 12.76 -15.41 -13.70
C GLN A 571 13.44 -15.74 -15.02
N HIS A 572 12.92 -15.23 -16.14
CA HIS A 572 13.53 -15.38 -17.46
C HIS A 572 14.90 -14.70 -17.54
N VAL A 573 15.09 -13.51 -16.97
CA VAL A 573 16.44 -12.90 -16.92
C VAL A 573 17.41 -13.75 -16.10
N ASN A 574 16.97 -14.31 -14.96
CA ASN A 574 17.78 -15.28 -14.21
C ASN A 574 18.10 -16.55 -15.02
N TYR A 575 17.15 -17.04 -15.82
CA TYR A 575 17.38 -18.15 -16.75
C TYR A 575 18.50 -17.82 -17.74
N LEU A 576 18.50 -16.62 -18.34
CA LEU A 576 19.50 -16.20 -19.33
C LEU A 576 20.93 -16.20 -18.77
N VAL A 577 21.09 -15.90 -17.48
CA VAL A 577 22.40 -15.79 -16.83
C VAL A 577 22.75 -17.01 -15.98
N ARG A 578 21.92 -18.06 -15.92
CA ARG A 578 22.06 -19.21 -15.00
C ARG A 578 23.39 -19.96 -15.09
N GLU A 579 24.09 -19.85 -16.21
CA GLU A 579 25.42 -20.45 -16.44
C GLU A 579 26.58 -19.52 -16.09
N ALA A 580 26.39 -18.20 -16.13
CA ALA A 580 27.44 -17.19 -15.93
C ALA A 580 28.10 -17.18 -14.53
N ARG A 581 29.39 -17.44 -14.40
CA ARG A 581 30.10 -17.52 -13.11
C ARG A 581 30.68 -16.18 -12.65
N THR A 582 30.71 -15.19 -13.53
CA THR A 582 31.33 -13.89 -13.31
C THR A 582 30.43 -12.77 -13.79
N ASP A 583 30.63 -11.56 -13.28
CA ASP A 583 29.90 -10.37 -13.72
C ASP A 583 30.10 -10.10 -15.22
N LYS A 584 31.31 -10.32 -15.73
CA LYS A 584 31.62 -10.21 -17.16
C LYS A 584 30.80 -11.16 -18.03
N GLU A 585 30.63 -12.42 -17.58
CA GLU A 585 29.77 -13.38 -18.28
C GLU A 585 28.29 -13.00 -18.20
N ILE A 586 27.84 -12.43 -17.07
CA ILE A 586 26.47 -11.92 -16.93
C ILE A 586 26.21 -10.79 -17.93
N ILE A 587 27.10 -9.80 -17.99
CA ILE A 587 27.04 -8.68 -18.94
C ILE A 587 26.96 -9.23 -20.38
N ALA A 588 27.87 -10.13 -20.76
CA ALA A 588 27.91 -10.70 -22.11
C ALA A 588 26.61 -11.45 -22.49
N LYS A 589 26.04 -12.23 -21.56
CA LYS A 589 24.77 -12.94 -21.79
C LYS A 589 23.59 -11.98 -21.99
N LEU A 590 23.55 -10.89 -21.23
CA LEU A 590 22.49 -9.88 -21.34
C LEU A 590 22.65 -9.03 -22.61
N GLN A 591 23.89 -8.69 -22.99
CA GLN A 591 24.19 -8.05 -24.27
C GLN A 591 23.74 -8.92 -25.45
N ALA A 592 24.04 -10.22 -25.43
CA ALA A 592 23.56 -11.14 -26.46
C ALA A 592 22.02 -11.25 -26.48
N ALA A 593 21.38 -11.22 -25.32
CA ALA A 593 19.93 -11.28 -25.20
C ALA A 593 19.25 -10.03 -25.77
N VAL A 594 19.75 -8.82 -25.49
CA VAL A 594 19.19 -7.57 -26.06
C VAL A 594 19.36 -7.52 -27.58
N THR A 595 20.52 -7.94 -28.11
CA THR A 595 20.76 -8.03 -29.57
C THR A 595 19.78 -8.98 -30.26
N ARG A 596 19.45 -10.11 -29.63
CA ARG A 596 18.44 -11.04 -30.14
C ARG A 596 17.03 -10.45 -30.08
N ASP A 597 16.68 -9.78 -28.98
CA ASP A 597 15.34 -9.21 -28.79
C ASP A 597 15.11 -7.98 -29.69
N LEU A 598 16.14 -7.21 -30.02
CA LEU A 598 16.10 -6.13 -31.03
C LEU A 598 15.69 -6.64 -32.42
N ASN A 599 15.95 -7.92 -32.72
CA ASN A 599 15.56 -8.59 -33.96
C ASN A 599 14.29 -9.45 -33.81
N ALA A 600 13.65 -9.45 -32.64
CA ALA A 600 12.50 -10.31 -32.38
C ALA A 600 11.19 -9.69 -32.87
N LYS A 601 10.16 -10.53 -33.02
CA LYS A 601 8.82 -10.12 -33.47
C LYS A 601 8.20 -8.96 -32.65
N PRO A 602 8.37 -8.86 -31.32
CA PRO A 602 7.80 -7.75 -30.55
C PRO A 602 8.25 -6.36 -31.01
N ILE A 603 9.50 -6.18 -31.44
CA ILE A 603 9.99 -4.90 -32.01
C ILE A 603 9.24 -4.55 -33.29
N GLY A 604 8.78 -5.57 -34.03
CA GLY A 604 7.91 -5.41 -35.19
C GLY A 604 6.62 -4.63 -34.91
N LEU A 605 6.14 -4.61 -33.66
CA LEU A 605 4.92 -3.90 -33.27
C LEU A 605 5.15 -2.42 -32.92
N ALA A 606 6.38 -1.91 -32.95
CA ALA A 606 6.72 -0.55 -32.48
C ALA A 606 5.86 0.55 -33.13
N HIS A 607 5.64 0.45 -34.44
CA HIS A 607 4.80 1.38 -35.20
C HIS A 607 3.30 1.32 -34.87
N LEU A 608 2.84 0.27 -34.17
CA LEU A 608 1.44 0.11 -33.79
C LEU A 608 1.12 0.62 -32.38
N LEU A 609 2.14 0.99 -31.59
CA LEU A 609 1.96 1.46 -30.22
C LEU A 609 0.83 2.51 -30.11
N PRO A 610 0.04 2.48 -29.01
CA PRO A 610 -0.96 3.52 -28.75
C PRO A 610 -0.38 4.92 -28.89
N ILE A 611 -1.17 5.84 -29.45
CA ILE A 611 -0.66 7.16 -29.82
C ILE A 611 -0.08 7.96 -28.65
N ASP A 612 -0.63 7.78 -27.44
CA ASP A 612 -0.14 8.43 -26.23
C ASP A 612 1.26 7.92 -25.83
N GLN A 613 1.59 6.66 -26.13
CA GLN A 613 2.90 6.07 -25.87
C GLN A 613 3.94 6.52 -26.92
N ILE A 614 3.52 6.69 -28.18
CA ILE A 614 4.33 7.33 -29.22
C ILE A 614 4.65 8.78 -28.81
N ARG A 615 3.63 9.58 -28.48
CA ARG A 615 3.81 10.97 -28.01
C ARG A 615 4.64 11.04 -26.72
N GLY A 616 4.51 10.02 -25.86
CA GLY A 616 5.31 9.85 -24.66
C GLY A 616 6.78 9.54 -24.90
N ARG A 617 7.21 9.26 -26.14
CA ARG A 617 8.59 8.90 -26.51
C ARG A 617 9.03 7.55 -25.93
N GLN A 618 8.13 6.58 -25.92
CA GLN A 618 8.47 5.21 -25.52
C GLN A 618 9.56 4.60 -26.43
N LEU A 619 9.56 4.88 -27.74
CA LEU A 619 10.52 4.26 -28.66
C LEU A 619 11.95 4.76 -28.44
N THR A 620 12.14 6.07 -28.27
CA THR A 620 13.45 6.61 -27.82
C THR A 620 13.90 5.94 -26.53
N SER A 621 13.02 5.88 -25.52
CA SER A 621 13.34 5.24 -24.23
C SER A 621 13.73 3.76 -24.38
N LEU A 622 13.04 3.03 -25.26
CA LEU A 622 13.32 1.62 -25.57
C LEU A 622 14.74 1.45 -26.14
N PHE A 623 15.13 2.26 -27.12
CA PHE A 623 16.45 2.18 -27.73
C PHE A 623 17.57 2.67 -26.80
N ASP A 624 17.28 3.66 -25.94
CA ASP A 624 18.23 4.11 -24.92
C ASP A 624 18.50 3.02 -23.88
N GLN A 625 17.48 2.29 -23.43
CA GLN A 625 17.68 1.15 -22.52
C GLN A 625 18.43 0.01 -23.21
N ALA A 626 18.18 -0.25 -24.50
CA ALA A 626 18.97 -1.21 -25.26
C ALA A 626 20.45 -0.79 -25.35
N ALA A 627 20.71 0.48 -25.63
CA ALA A 627 22.06 1.03 -25.64
C ALA A 627 22.73 0.93 -24.27
N ALA A 628 21.98 1.18 -23.19
CA ALA A 628 22.48 1.06 -21.82
C ALA A 628 22.91 -0.37 -21.48
N VAL A 629 22.19 -1.41 -21.94
CA VAL A 629 22.64 -2.81 -21.80
C VAL A 629 23.96 -3.03 -22.53
N LEU A 630 24.06 -2.53 -23.77
CA LEU A 630 25.24 -2.70 -24.63
C LEU A 630 26.47 -1.94 -24.10
N LYS A 631 26.27 -0.85 -23.35
CA LYS A 631 27.33 -0.03 -22.75
C LYS A 631 27.61 -0.34 -21.27
N ALA A 632 26.85 -1.23 -20.64
CA ALA A 632 26.93 -1.48 -19.20
C ALA A 632 28.32 -1.95 -18.76
N GLU A 633 28.83 -1.35 -17.69
CA GLU A 633 30.14 -1.66 -17.12
C GLU A 633 30.05 -2.65 -15.95
N SER A 634 28.85 -2.83 -15.38
CA SER A 634 28.57 -3.80 -14.32
C SER A 634 27.38 -4.71 -14.66
N ALA A 635 27.36 -5.88 -14.02
CA ALA A 635 26.27 -6.84 -14.20
C ALA A 635 24.93 -6.32 -13.65
N SER A 636 24.95 -5.50 -12.57
CA SER A 636 23.76 -4.84 -12.01
C SER A 636 23.17 -3.83 -13.00
N GLN A 637 24.02 -2.99 -13.60
CA GLN A 637 23.62 -2.05 -14.66
C GLN A 637 23.04 -2.77 -15.88
N ALA A 638 23.73 -3.80 -16.38
CA ALA A 638 23.27 -4.57 -17.54
C ALA A 638 21.91 -5.22 -17.29
N ALA A 639 21.71 -5.81 -16.11
CA ALA A 639 20.46 -6.48 -15.76
C ALA A 639 19.31 -5.50 -15.54
N THR A 640 19.56 -4.37 -14.88
CA THR A 640 18.58 -3.30 -14.68
C THR A 640 18.14 -2.73 -16.03
N ALA A 641 19.09 -2.37 -16.91
CA ALA A 641 18.80 -1.86 -18.23
C ALA A 641 18.05 -2.89 -19.10
N TYR A 642 18.41 -4.18 -19.02
CA TYR A 642 17.75 -5.22 -19.81
C TYR A 642 16.29 -5.42 -19.40
N LEU A 643 16.01 -5.45 -18.10
CA LEU A 643 14.64 -5.52 -17.59
C LEU A 643 13.82 -4.28 -17.94
N SER A 644 14.41 -3.08 -17.90
CA SER A 644 13.77 -1.84 -18.38
C SER A 644 13.47 -1.90 -19.88
N PHE A 645 14.42 -2.35 -20.69
CA PHE A 645 14.23 -2.61 -22.12
C PHE A 645 13.07 -3.60 -22.36
N ARG A 646 13.01 -4.71 -21.63
CA ARG A 646 11.93 -5.70 -21.72
C ARG A 646 10.57 -5.10 -21.38
N ASN A 647 10.50 -4.22 -20.37
CA ASN A 647 9.27 -3.52 -19.99
C ASN A 647 8.80 -2.50 -21.04
N LEU A 648 9.74 -1.92 -21.79
CA LEU A 648 9.48 -0.96 -22.86
C LEU A 648 9.19 -1.62 -24.21
N LEU A 649 9.38 -2.94 -24.35
CA LEU A 649 9.00 -3.65 -25.58
C LEU A 649 7.53 -3.38 -25.91
N PRO A 650 7.17 -3.21 -27.20
CA PRO A 650 5.79 -2.92 -27.57
C PRO A 650 4.79 -3.91 -26.95
N TYR A 651 3.77 -3.36 -26.27
CA TYR A 651 2.75 -4.11 -25.53
C TYR A 651 3.27 -5.07 -24.45
N ALA A 652 4.50 -4.87 -23.94
CA ALA A 652 4.92 -5.54 -22.71
C ALA A 652 4.10 -5.04 -21.51
N THR A 653 3.94 -3.72 -21.45
CA THR A 653 3.09 -3.02 -20.48
C THR A 653 2.11 -2.11 -21.23
N VAL A 654 0.83 -2.24 -20.90
CA VAL A 654 -0.28 -1.53 -21.55
C VAL A 654 -1.07 -0.74 -20.51
N ASP A 655 -1.81 0.29 -20.91
CA ASP A 655 -2.62 1.08 -19.96
C ASP A 655 -3.98 0.41 -19.67
N GLU A 656 -4.42 -0.45 -20.58
CA GLU A 656 -5.68 -1.16 -20.52
C GLU A 656 -5.65 -2.33 -19.52
N GLY A 657 -6.78 -2.56 -18.84
CA GLY A 657 -6.98 -3.70 -17.96
C GLY A 657 -6.92 -3.39 -16.46
N ASP A 658 -6.83 -4.47 -15.66
CA ASP A 658 -6.86 -4.40 -14.20
C ASP A 658 -5.44 -4.23 -13.62
N ARG A 659 -5.18 -3.03 -13.08
CA ARG A 659 -3.88 -2.64 -12.51
C ARG A 659 -3.59 -3.27 -11.14
N SER A 660 -4.46 -4.13 -10.61
CA SER A 660 -4.29 -4.72 -9.27
C SER A 660 -3.16 -5.75 -9.14
N GLY A 661 -2.38 -6.00 -10.21
CA GLY A 661 -1.26 -6.94 -10.18
C GLY A 661 -1.69 -8.39 -9.92
N LYS A 662 -2.97 -8.72 -10.22
CA LYS A 662 -3.46 -10.10 -10.17
C LYS A 662 -2.57 -10.94 -11.08
N ARG A 663 -2.22 -12.15 -10.61
CA ARG A 663 -1.45 -13.19 -11.33
C ARG A 663 0.08 -13.09 -11.28
N GLU A 664 0.64 -12.25 -10.43
CA GLU A 664 2.08 -12.21 -10.15
C GLU A 664 2.51 -13.36 -9.22
N ARG A 665 2.61 -14.58 -9.76
CA ARG A 665 3.05 -15.77 -9.00
C ARG A 665 4.22 -16.47 -9.66
N LYS A 666 5.28 -16.76 -8.89
CA LYS A 666 6.47 -17.50 -9.34
C LYS A 666 6.14 -18.89 -9.88
N ASP A 667 5.07 -19.51 -9.40
CA ASP A 667 4.59 -20.85 -9.74
C ASP A 667 3.33 -20.85 -10.64
N GLY A 668 2.95 -19.68 -11.17
CA GLY A 668 1.78 -19.55 -12.02
C GLY A 668 1.88 -20.37 -13.31
N THR A 669 0.73 -20.87 -13.77
CA THR A 669 0.58 -21.52 -15.07
C THR A 669 0.72 -20.53 -16.22
N LEU A 670 0.92 -21.05 -17.44
CA LEU A 670 1.02 -20.24 -18.66
C LEU A 670 -0.15 -19.25 -18.77
N ASP A 671 -1.39 -19.75 -18.65
CA ASP A 671 -2.59 -18.92 -18.78
C ASP A 671 -2.79 -17.96 -17.61
N GLU A 672 -2.40 -18.35 -16.39
CA GLU A 672 -2.47 -17.44 -15.23
C GLU A 672 -1.53 -16.26 -15.42
N THR A 673 -0.29 -16.49 -15.85
CA THR A 673 0.74 -15.42 -15.96
C THR A 673 0.64 -14.57 -17.23
N TYR A 674 -0.36 -14.83 -18.08
CA TYR A 674 -0.68 -14.03 -19.26
C TYR A 674 -1.92 -13.17 -19.00
N ASP A 675 -1.79 -11.85 -19.10
CA ASP A 675 -2.96 -10.97 -19.00
C ASP A 675 -3.68 -10.86 -20.35
N LYS A 676 -4.42 -11.93 -20.68
CA LYS A 676 -5.23 -12.03 -21.89
C LYS A 676 -6.26 -10.90 -22.00
N ALA A 677 -6.81 -10.41 -20.89
CA ALA A 677 -7.84 -9.37 -20.93
C ALA A 677 -7.21 -8.01 -21.28
N ALA A 678 -6.09 -7.66 -20.64
CA ALA A 678 -5.36 -6.43 -20.93
C ALA A 678 -4.92 -6.36 -22.39
N ILE A 679 -4.32 -7.43 -22.93
CA ILE A 679 -3.86 -7.45 -24.33
C ILE A 679 -5.02 -7.45 -25.34
N GLU A 680 -6.17 -8.07 -25.03
CA GLU A 680 -7.38 -7.99 -25.87
C GLU A 680 -7.93 -6.56 -25.94
N GLN A 681 -7.94 -5.86 -24.81
CA GLN A 681 -8.34 -4.45 -24.77
C GLN A 681 -7.35 -3.56 -25.53
N ALA A 682 -6.05 -3.74 -25.32
CA ALA A 682 -5.02 -3.01 -26.05
C ALA A 682 -5.10 -3.26 -27.56
N GLY A 683 -5.30 -4.51 -27.99
CA GLY A 683 -5.50 -4.84 -29.40
C GLY A 683 -6.78 -4.22 -29.99
N ASN A 684 -7.87 -4.13 -29.22
CA ASN A 684 -9.08 -3.42 -29.65
C ASN A 684 -8.84 -1.91 -29.79
N ARG A 685 -8.08 -1.31 -28.87
CA ARG A 685 -7.70 0.11 -28.96
C ARG A 685 -6.94 0.39 -30.25
N VAL A 686 -5.94 -0.42 -30.60
CA VAL A 686 -5.19 -0.29 -31.87
C VAL A 686 -6.13 -0.34 -33.07
N LYS A 687 -7.06 -1.30 -33.08
CA LYS A 687 -8.06 -1.40 -34.14
C LYS A 687 -8.85 -0.10 -34.30
N GLU A 688 -9.35 0.46 -33.19
CA GLU A 688 -10.14 1.69 -33.23
C GLU A 688 -9.29 2.93 -33.56
N GLU A 689 -8.06 3.03 -33.06
CA GLU A 689 -7.14 4.13 -33.39
C GLU A 689 -6.79 4.14 -34.89
N LEU A 690 -6.47 2.99 -35.48
CA LEU A 690 -6.17 2.90 -36.92
C LEU A 690 -7.40 3.14 -37.79
N LYS A 691 -8.56 2.63 -37.38
CA LYS A 691 -9.84 2.85 -38.06
C LYS A 691 -10.22 4.33 -38.10
N ASN A 692 -10.04 5.02 -36.98
CA ASN A 692 -10.44 6.42 -36.79
C ASN A 692 -9.27 7.40 -36.92
N ALA A 693 -8.12 6.97 -37.46
CA ALA A 693 -6.90 7.79 -37.50
C ALA A 693 -7.13 9.13 -38.21
N GLY A 694 -6.91 10.22 -37.49
CA GLY A 694 -6.92 11.58 -38.01
C GLY A 694 -5.54 12.03 -38.48
N LEU A 695 -5.46 13.29 -38.92
CA LEU A 695 -4.19 13.95 -39.26
C LEU A 695 -3.24 14.02 -38.05
N ASP A 696 -3.78 14.08 -36.83
CA ASP A 696 -3.00 14.13 -35.59
C ASP A 696 -2.24 12.83 -35.31
N VAL A 697 -2.83 11.67 -35.64
CA VAL A 697 -2.17 10.37 -35.54
C VAL A 697 -1.04 10.27 -36.55
N ILE A 698 -1.31 10.64 -37.80
CA ILE A 698 -0.31 10.65 -38.89
C ILE A 698 0.86 11.57 -38.53
N ALA A 699 0.56 12.79 -38.06
CA ALA A 699 1.59 13.73 -37.63
C ALA A 699 2.43 13.18 -36.49
N SER A 700 1.80 12.56 -35.47
CA SER A 700 2.54 11.99 -34.34
C SER A 700 3.49 10.84 -34.76
N LEU A 701 3.10 10.02 -35.75
CA LEU A 701 3.98 8.98 -36.31
C LEU A 701 5.18 9.57 -37.05
N ARG A 702 4.96 10.65 -37.81
CA ARG A 702 6.02 11.38 -38.53
C ARG A 702 6.98 12.08 -37.58
N ASP A 703 6.44 12.75 -36.56
CA ASP A 703 7.22 13.44 -35.54
C ASP A 703 8.11 12.45 -34.76
N GLU A 704 7.67 11.21 -34.56
CA GLU A 704 8.48 10.17 -33.92
C GLU A 704 9.56 9.62 -34.86
N ASP A 705 9.29 9.40 -36.17
CA ASP A 705 10.34 9.06 -37.15
C ASP A 705 11.42 10.15 -37.19
N ASP A 706 11.02 11.41 -37.31
CA ASP A 706 11.95 12.53 -37.37
C ASP A 706 12.80 12.65 -36.10
N LEU A 707 12.20 12.41 -34.92
CA LEU A 707 12.96 12.36 -33.67
C LEU A 707 13.98 11.23 -33.66
N LEU A 708 13.56 10.00 -34.00
CA LEU A 708 14.47 8.85 -34.06
C LEU A 708 15.59 9.07 -35.08
N ARG A 709 15.32 9.77 -36.19
CA ARG A 709 16.32 10.17 -37.18
C ARG A 709 17.32 11.17 -36.61
N GLN A 710 16.86 12.21 -35.94
CA GLN A 710 17.72 13.21 -35.31
C GLN A 710 18.62 12.61 -34.23
N GLN A 711 18.14 11.55 -33.57
CA GLN A 711 18.86 10.88 -32.50
C GLN A 711 19.71 9.69 -32.97
N SER A 712 19.63 9.27 -34.24
CA SER A 712 20.20 7.99 -34.70
C SER A 712 21.70 7.83 -34.39
N ALA A 713 22.46 8.91 -34.49
CA ALA A 713 23.90 8.95 -34.23
C ALA A 713 24.29 8.42 -32.84
N GLN A 714 23.42 8.53 -31.83
CA GLN A 714 23.72 8.05 -30.48
C GLN A 714 23.70 6.52 -30.35
N TRP A 715 23.10 5.83 -31.33
CA TRP A 715 22.94 4.38 -31.39
C TRP A 715 23.83 3.71 -32.45
N ASP A 716 24.49 4.48 -33.32
CA ASP A 716 25.35 3.98 -34.41
C ASP A 716 26.60 3.22 -33.96
N PHE A 717 26.94 3.29 -32.66
CA PHE A 717 28.03 2.50 -32.08
C PHE A 717 27.77 0.98 -32.13
N ASN A 718 26.52 0.55 -32.34
CA ASN A 718 26.17 -0.86 -32.50
C ASN A 718 25.30 -1.08 -33.76
N PRO A 719 25.74 -1.89 -34.74
CA PRO A 719 25.05 -2.04 -36.01
C PRO A 719 23.68 -2.71 -35.89
N VAL A 720 23.48 -3.60 -34.90
CA VAL A 720 22.18 -4.26 -34.70
C VAL A 720 21.17 -3.28 -34.10
N LEU A 721 21.60 -2.44 -33.16
CA LEU A 721 20.75 -1.39 -32.61
C LEU A 721 20.38 -0.36 -33.68
N ALA A 722 21.36 0.13 -34.44
CA ALA A 722 21.12 1.06 -35.55
C ALA A 722 20.15 0.50 -36.59
N ALA A 723 20.31 -0.77 -36.98
CA ALA A 723 19.39 -1.44 -37.90
C ALA A 723 17.96 -1.57 -37.34
N ALA A 724 17.80 -1.84 -36.03
CA ALA A 724 16.49 -1.92 -35.38
C ALA A 724 15.78 -0.56 -35.30
N VAL A 725 16.54 0.52 -35.07
CA VAL A 725 16.04 1.91 -35.13
C VAL A 725 15.56 2.22 -36.54
N GLU A 726 16.38 1.98 -37.57
CA GLU A 726 16.02 2.26 -38.96
C GLU A 726 14.79 1.45 -39.40
N ALA A 727 14.74 0.16 -39.10
CA ALA A 727 13.58 -0.67 -39.41
C ALA A 727 12.29 -0.18 -38.71
N THR A 728 12.41 0.41 -37.52
CA THR A 728 11.26 1.00 -36.81
C THR A 728 10.82 2.29 -37.49
N ARG A 729 11.76 3.16 -37.86
CA ARG A 729 11.53 4.39 -38.62
C ARG A 729 10.84 4.14 -39.95
N THR A 730 11.30 3.16 -40.72
CA THR A 730 10.64 2.74 -41.97
C THR A 730 9.19 2.35 -41.71
N ARG A 731 8.90 1.52 -40.70
CA ARG A 731 7.52 1.10 -40.39
C ARG A 731 6.62 2.24 -39.92
N LEU A 732 7.15 3.23 -39.18
CA LEU A 732 6.42 4.43 -38.79
C LEU A 732 6.01 5.24 -40.02
N THR A 733 6.96 5.45 -40.94
CA THR A 733 6.73 6.12 -42.23
C THR A 733 5.71 5.37 -43.09
N ASP A 734 5.89 4.06 -43.28
CA ASP A 734 4.99 3.23 -44.08
C ASP A 734 3.57 3.24 -43.52
N LEU A 735 3.41 3.20 -42.19
CA LEU A 735 2.10 3.29 -41.55
C LEU A 735 1.46 4.66 -41.74
N ALA A 736 2.23 5.75 -41.57
CA ALA A 736 1.75 7.11 -41.76
C ALA A 736 1.29 7.34 -43.21
N ASP A 737 2.06 6.89 -44.20
CA ASP A 737 1.71 6.95 -45.62
C ASP A 737 0.49 6.08 -45.95
N GLY A 738 0.44 4.88 -45.37
CA GLY A 738 -0.73 4.02 -45.45
C GLY A 738 -1.97 4.74 -44.94
N LEU A 739 -1.94 5.34 -43.76
CA LEU A 739 -3.10 6.04 -43.19
C LEU A 739 -3.52 7.27 -44.00
N GLY A 740 -2.56 8.03 -44.54
CA GLY A 740 -2.83 9.23 -45.34
C GLY A 740 -3.55 8.94 -46.67
N ASN A 741 -3.23 7.82 -47.31
CA ASN A 741 -3.71 7.48 -48.65
C ASN A 741 -4.93 6.55 -48.68
N THR A 742 -5.41 6.11 -47.51
CA THR A 742 -6.34 4.99 -47.42
C THR A 742 -7.77 5.41 -47.07
N GLN A 743 -8.74 4.97 -47.88
CA GLN A 743 -10.17 5.11 -47.61
C GLN A 743 -10.60 4.34 -46.34
N SER A 744 -11.70 4.76 -45.70
CA SER A 744 -12.18 4.19 -44.42
C SER A 744 -12.27 2.66 -44.39
N ALA A 745 -12.71 2.01 -45.48
CA ALA A 745 -12.83 0.55 -45.55
C ALA A 745 -11.47 -0.18 -45.42
N ALA A 746 -10.41 0.36 -46.00
CA ALA A 746 -9.08 -0.24 -45.91
C ALA A 746 -8.39 0.10 -44.57
N ARG A 747 -8.75 1.20 -43.90
CA ARG A 747 -8.37 1.46 -42.50
C ARG A 747 -8.97 0.45 -41.53
N ASN A 748 -10.23 0.04 -41.73
CA ASN A 748 -10.84 -1.04 -40.95
C ASN A 748 -10.03 -2.33 -41.04
N LYS A 749 -9.66 -2.74 -42.26
CA LYS A 749 -8.85 -3.95 -42.50
C LYS A 749 -7.48 -3.84 -41.83
N LEU A 750 -6.84 -2.68 -41.91
CA LEU A 750 -5.57 -2.41 -41.26
C LEU A 750 -5.71 -2.52 -39.72
N GLY A 751 -6.79 -1.97 -39.15
CA GLY A 751 -7.10 -2.10 -37.72
C GLY A 751 -7.26 -3.56 -37.27
N ASP A 752 -7.98 -4.38 -38.04
CA ASP A 752 -8.15 -5.81 -37.74
C ASP A 752 -6.83 -6.60 -37.84
N GLN A 753 -5.99 -6.25 -38.82
CA GLN A 753 -4.66 -6.84 -38.99
C GLN A 753 -3.74 -6.44 -37.83
N GLY A 754 -3.72 -5.16 -37.45
CA GLY A 754 -2.94 -4.64 -36.32
C GLY A 754 -3.31 -5.33 -35.01
N ARG A 755 -4.62 -5.42 -34.70
CA ARG A 755 -5.12 -6.16 -33.53
C ARG A 755 -4.64 -7.61 -33.52
N SER A 756 -4.80 -8.31 -34.64
CA SER A 756 -4.41 -9.72 -34.74
C SER A 756 -2.90 -9.91 -34.56
N LEU A 757 -2.11 -9.00 -35.12
CA LEU A 757 -0.65 -9.02 -35.02
C LEU A 757 -0.19 -8.80 -33.57
N VAL A 758 -0.78 -7.84 -32.85
CA VAL A 758 -0.50 -7.57 -31.43
C VAL A 758 -0.80 -8.79 -30.57
N LEU A 759 -2.01 -9.36 -30.70
CA LEU A 759 -2.44 -10.53 -29.92
C LEU A 759 -1.53 -11.74 -30.12
N ASN A 760 -1.27 -12.10 -31.38
CA ASN A 760 -0.47 -13.27 -31.70
C ASN A 760 0.99 -13.10 -31.26
N THR A 761 1.59 -11.94 -31.53
CA THR A 761 3.00 -11.67 -31.21
C THR A 761 3.25 -11.70 -29.71
N ARG A 762 2.37 -11.08 -28.90
CA ARG A 762 2.53 -11.06 -27.44
C ARG A 762 2.22 -12.40 -26.79
N ARG A 763 1.28 -13.19 -27.32
CA ARG A 763 1.04 -14.56 -26.85
C ARG A 763 2.25 -15.46 -27.12
N ASP A 764 2.84 -15.36 -28.30
CA ASP A 764 4.01 -16.16 -28.67
C ASP A 764 5.23 -15.79 -27.80
N GLU A 765 5.45 -14.48 -27.59
CA GLU A 765 6.51 -13.99 -26.71
C GLU A 765 6.29 -14.45 -25.26
N HIS A 766 5.07 -14.32 -24.74
CA HIS A 766 4.73 -14.81 -23.41
C HIS A 766 5.05 -16.30 -23.24
N LYS A 767 4.66 -17.13 -24.21
CA LYS A 767 4.90 -18.57 -24.19
C LYS A 767 6.40 -18.90 -24.15
N LYS A 768 7.22 -18.17 -24.92
CA LYS A 768 8.67 -18.31 -24.90
C LYS A 768 9.23 -17.97 -23.50
N VAL A 769 8.93 -16.76 -22.99
CA VAL A 769 9.40 -16.27 -21.69
C VAL A 769 9.01 -17.22 -20.56
N TRP A 770 7.74 -17.64 -20.52
CA TRP A 770 7.24 -18.56 -19.49
C TRP A 770 7.93 -19.93 -19.54
N THR A 771 8.18 -20.46 -20.74
CA THR A 771 8.86 -21.75 -20.92
C THR A 771 10.28 -21.70 -20.37
N GLU A 772 11.02 -20.65 -20.69
CA GLU A 772 12.39 -20.44 -20.21
C GLU A 772 12.45 -20.17 -18.70
N ALA A 773 11.55 -19.33 -18.18
CA ALA A 773 11.40 -19.08 -16.74
C ALA A 773 11.07 -20.36 -15.97
N LYS A 774 10.19 -21.20 -16.51
CA LYS A 774 9.84 -22.50 -15.93
C LYS A 774 11.04 -23.44 -15.86
N VAL A 775 11.87 -23.53 -16.91
CA VAL A 775 13.09 -24.36 -16.88
C VAL A 775 13.99 -23.96 -15.72
N PHE A 776 14.22 -22.65 -15.54
CA PHE A 776 15.01 -22.14 -14.42
C PHE A 776 14.41 -22.46 -13.05
N ARG A 777 13.10 -22.25 -12.89
CA ARG A 777 12.37 -22.55 -11.65
C ARG A 777 12.46 -24.03 -11.28
N ASP A 778 12.23 -24.91 -12.26
CA ASP A 778 12.23 -26.36 -12.09
C ASP A 778 13.66 -26.92 -11.87
N GLY A 779 14.69 -26.06 -11.93
CA GLY A 779 16.08 -26.42 -11.67
C GLY A 779 16.70 -27.28 -12.76
N LYS A 780 16.21 -27.16 -13.99
CA LYS A 780 16.64 -27.93 -15.16
C LYS A 780 17.70 -27.21 -15.99
#